data_AF-A0AAE6WWX6-F1
#
_entry.id   AF-A0AAE6WWX6-F1
#
_cell.length_a   1.000
_cell.length_b   1.000
_cell.length_c   1.000
_cell.angle_alpha   90.00
_cell.angle_beta   90.00
_cell.angle_gamma   90.00
#
_symmetry.space_group_name_H-M   'P 1'
#
loop_
_entity.id
_entity.type
_entity.pdbx_description
1 polymer ?
#
loop_
_entity_poly.entity_id
_entity_poly.type
_entity_poly.pdbx_seq_one_letter_code
_entity_poly.pdbx_strand_id
1 'polypeptide(L)'
;MNFWVAGADWDGEDQTAEFIEKGIWQNGYTDKYLDRVNAIQAGDRIAIKAIYGQKYNMPFNNYGCLVSCMKVKAIGIVKKNLNDGRTLEVEWEQQFEPEKIIYFYTYRQTITRVKRKDVQDCIFSGHTQDLTELENLYKKRSESRQEKLTDEFILRQFKNVPNFNHIEQNTEHRKLFLELARYIHETPMDWWVAPSERPPVRFGINNKFNGRNSTVSYVAAVGFDQDGTFYIPNENESEFSIDELGTIRLTASKLEELKSMSLSKMETDRDPFVGYWPENYKNIDITETDVNPSEQIKQPLNRILFGAAGTGKTYNTINHALAILEDKNLIEVEKEEKQPDGRKKLKNLFNKYKNEGRIKFVTFHQSFSYEDFVEGIRAETDDTGKLTYDVQAGVFKEICKRAVFKQVSEIDIDKTIDEFVKEISQNEKVLETKTGVEFTVFNSSGKGGISVRTTTQNEIVLSKKAIKNYLLDPSENIRSNQAYAWAVARYIKFKLDEKISDNTDAKLKNFVLIIDEINRGNISRIFGELITLIEDSKRQGADEELSVTLPYSKEEFSVPSNVYIIGTMNSSDRSLTGLDIALRRRFTFIEMPPKPELLNDIEVEGLNIGELLKVINQRIEVLLDRDHCIGHANFMSLKKHPTLEHLTSIFKQKIIPQLQEYFFDDWAKISLVFFNNGMLIEDDTLKINSLFPSNFEQELGYSDEKKIWKINNKAFENIDAFVSILGSQG
;
A
#
# COMPACT_ATOMS: atom_id res chain seq x y z
N MET A 1 -18.06 -18.24 18.41
CA MET A 1 -18.80 -19.14 17.52
C MET A 1 -18.65 -18.64 16.10
N ASN A 2 -17.94 -19.39 15.26
CA ASN A 2 -17.73 -19.11 13.84
C ASN A 2 -18.52 -20.10 12.99
N PHE A 3 -18.62 -19.78 11.70
CA PHE A 3 -19.35 -20.56 10.71
C PHE A 3 -18.43 -20.95 9.57
N TRP A 4 -18.42 -22.22 9.21
CA TRP A 4 -17.50 -22.80 8.23
C TRP A 4 -18.27 -23.59 7.18
N VAL A 5 -17.77 -23.57 5.95
CA VAL A 5 -18.21 -24.47 4.89
C VAL A 5 -17.03 -25.31 4.43
N ALA A 6 -17.29 -26.58 4.17
CA ALA A 6 -16.27 -27.56 3.87
C ALA A 6 -16.67 -28.48 2.71
N GLY A 7 -15.71 -28.82 1.85
CA GLY A 7 -15.87 -29.83 0.82
C GLY A 7 -15.75 -31.23 1.40
N ALA A 8 -16.31 -32.21 0.69
CA ALA A 8 -16.20 -33.63 1.04
C ALA A 8 -15.87 -34.49 -0.21
N ASP A 9 -15.42 -33.88 -1.29
CA ASP A 9 -15.03 -34.60 -2.51
C ASP A 9 -13.53 -34.89 -2.47
N TRP A 10 -13.18 -36.18 -2.54
CA TRP A 10 -11.80 -36.65 -2.64
C TRP A 10 -11.66 -37.42 -3.96
N ASP A 11 -10.80 -36.95 -4.85
CA ASP A 11 -10.53 -37.58 -6.16
C ASP A 11 -11.80 -37.92 -6.98
N GLY A 12 -12.87 -37.13 -6.85
CA GLY A 12 -14.15 -37.31 -7.53
C GLY A 12 -15.17 -38.15 -6.76
N GLU A 13 -14.86 -38.60 -5.55
CA GLU A 13 -15.76 -39.36 -4.68
C GLU A 13 -16.27 -38.52 -3.50
N ASP A 14 -17.59 -38.45 -3.35
CA ASP A 14 -18.26 -37.69 -2.28
C ASP A 14 -18.31 -38.46 -0.94
N GLN A 15 -17.46 -38.05 0.00
CA GLN A 15 -17.30 -38.63 1.33
C GLN A 15 -18.36 -38.19 2.35
N THR A 16 -19.38 -37.44 1.93
CA THR A 16 -20.38 -36.86 2.85
C THR A 16 -21.07 -37.91 3.73
N ALA A 17 -21.48 -39.03 3.14
CA ALA A 17 -22.18 -40.09 3.89
C ALA A 17 -21.30 -40.69 4.98
N GLU A 18 -20.03 -40.98 4.65
CA GLU A 18 -19.05 -41.51 5.60
C GLU A 18 -18.73 -40.52 6.72
N PHE A 19 -18.57 -39.24 6.38
CA PHE A 19 -18.35 -38.17 7.36
C PHE A 19 -19.50 -38.05 8.36
N ILE A 20 -20.74 -38.17 7.88
CA ILE A 20 -21.93 -38.15 8.72
C ILE A 20 -21.96 -39.38 9.63
N GLU A 21 -21.77 -40.57 9.07
CA GLU A 21 -21.81 -41.83 9.82
C GLU A 21 -20.74 -41.89 10.92
N LYS A 22 -19.52 -41.45 10.61
CA LYS A 22 -18.39 -41.45 11.54
C LYS A 22 -18.39 -40.28 12.51
N GLY A 23 -19.26 -39.28 12.33
CA GLY A 23 -19.29 -38.08 13.16
C GLY A 23 -18.03 -37.23 13.03
N ILE A 24 -17.45 -37.15 11.83
CA ILE A 24 -16.23 -36.38 11.55
C ILE A 24 -16.36 -35.52 10.31
N TRP A 25 -15.43 -34.58 10.16
CA TRP A 25 -15.03 -34.05 8.86
C TRP A 25 -13.51 -34.18 8.74
N GLN A 26 -13.01 -34.59 7.57
CA GLN A 26 -11.59 -34.71 7.33
C GLN A 26 -11.13 -33.98 6.06
N ASN A 27 -10.01 -33.27 6.17
CA ASN A 27 -9.35 -32.64 5.04
C ASN A 27 -8.63 -33.69 4.18
N GLY A 28 -9.04 -33.79 2.92
CA GLY A 28 -8.43 -34.71 1.94
C GLY A 28 -6.97 -34.36 1.61
N TYR A 29 -6.57 -33.10 1.77
CA TYR A 29 -5.21 -32.65 1.53
C TYR A 29 -4.28 -32.91 2.73
N THR A 30 -3.05 -33.34 2.47
CA THR A 30 -1.99 -33.55 3.47
C THR A 30 -1.16 -32.30 3.75
N ASP A 31 -1.16 -31.34 2.82
CA ASP A 31 -0.26 -30.17 2.78
C ASP A 31 -1.01 -28.83 2.65
N LYS A 32 -2.24 -28.85 2.12
CA LYS A 32 -3.08 -27.65 1.93
C LYS A 32 -4.10 -27.49 3.06
N TYR A 33 -4.35 -26.23 3.42
CA TYR A 33 -5.39 -25.80 4.37
C TYR A 33 -5.20 -26.21 5.85
N LEU A 34 -4.06 -26.78 6.23
CA LEU A 34 -3.78 -27.25 7.58
C LEU A 34 -4.01 -26.17 8.65
N ASP A 35 -3.47 -24.96 8.43
CA ASP A 35 -3.64 -23.82 9.34
C ASP A 35 -5.11 -23.44 9.55
N ARG A 36 -5.93 -23.60 8.52
CA ARG A 36 -7.36 -23.26 8.58
C ARG A 36 -8.15 -24.29 9.35
N VAL A 37 -7.83 -25.57 9.18
CA VAL A 37 -8.42 -26.63 9.98
C VAL A 37 -8.02 -26.44 11.45
N ASN A 38 -6.75 -26.14 11.73
CA ASN A 38 -6.25 -25.85 13.08
C ASN A 38 -6.90 -24.62 13.72
N ALA A 39 -7.37 -23.65 12.93
CA ALA A 39 -8.06 -22.47 13.44
C ALA A 39 -9.51 -22.73 13.89
N ILE A 40 -10.09 -23.90 13.60
CA ILE A 40 -11.48 -24.24 13.94
C ILE A 40 -11.57 -24.67 15.41
N GLN A 41 -12.54 -24.10 16.12
CA GLN A 41 -12.72 -24.33 17.56
C GLN A 41 -13.96 -25.19 17.83
N ALA A 42 -13.93 -25.91 18.95
CA ALA A 42 -15.12 -26.58 19.46
C ALA A 42 -16.26 -25.56 19.69
N GLY A 43 -17.47 -25.90 19.25
CA GLY A 43 -18.64 -25.03 19.26
C GLY A 43 -18.84 -24.22 17.96
N ASP A 44 -17.90 -24.23 17.02
CA ASP A 44 -18.12 -23.64 15.70
C ASP A 44 -19.14 -24.47 14.89
N ARG A 45 -19.89 -23.81 14.00
CA ARG A 45 -20.78 -24.48 13.04
C ARG A 45 -20.03 -24.78 11.76
N ILE A 46 -20.28 -25.95 11.19
CA ILE A 46 -19.70 -26.39 9.93
C ILE A 46 -20.78 -26.97 9.01
N ALA A 47 -20.64 -26.75 7.71
CA ALA A 47 -21.54 -27.26 6.69
C ALA A 47 -20.76 -27.97 5.58
N ILE A 48 -21.20 -29.15 5.15
CA ILE A 48 -20.65 -29.80 3.96
C ILE A 48 -21.33 -29.21 2.72
N LYS A 49 -20.54 -28.84 1.70
CA LYS A 49 -21.02 -28.25 0.45
C LYS A 49 -20.58 -29.02 -0.79
N ALA A 50 -21.35 -28.86 -1.86
CA ALA A 50 -20.97 -29.16 -3.25
C ALA A 50 -21.27 -27.92 -4.11
N ILE A 51 -20.45 -27.67 -5.14
CA ILE A 51 -20.56 -26.47 -5.97
C ILE A 51 -20.68 -26.88 -7.43
N TYR A 52 -21.58 -26.24 -8.17
CA TYR A 52 -21.78 -26.50 -9.59
C TYR A 52 -22.39 -25.28 -10.30
N GLY A 53 -22.31 -25.27 -11.63
CA GLY A 53 -23.03 -24.29 -12.46
C GLY A 53 -24.37 -24.84 -12.93
N GLN A 54 -25.42 -24.02 -12.92
CA GLN A 54 -26.74 -24.39 -13.44
C GLN A 54 -27.29 -23.26 -14.33
N LYS A 55 -27.75 -23.62 -15.53
CA LYS A 55 -28.28 -22.66 -16.52
C LYS A 55 -29.80 -22.76 -16.71
N TYR A 56 -30.35 -23.95 -16.55
CA TYR A 56 -31.76 -24.24 -16.77
C TYR A 56 -32.41 -24.65 -15.45
N ASN A 57 -33.74 -24.55 -15.36
CA ASN A 57 -34.52 -24.90 -14.17
C ASN A 57 -34.12 -24.10 -12.91
N MET A 58 -33.84 -22.80 -13.09
CA MET A 58 -33.57 -21.87 -11.97
C MET A 58 -34.89 -21.42 -11.32
N PRO A 59 -34.92 -21.15 -10.01
CA PRO A 59 -36.10 -20.64 -9.32
C PRO A 59 -36.36 -19.14 -9.57
N PHE A 60 -35.55 -18.48 -10.39
CA PHE A 60 -35.69 -17.10 -10.82
C PHE A 60 -35.27 -16.95 -12.28
N ASN A 61 -35.67 -15.86 -12.94
CA ASN A 61 -35.24 -15.62 -14.32
C ASN A 61 -33.76 -15.23 -14.38
N ASN A 62 -32.92 -16.16 -14.82
CA ASN A 62 -31.50 -15.92 -15.04
C ASN A 62 -31.19 -15.42 -16.46
N TYR A 63 -32.21 -15.18 -17.29
CA TYR A 63 -32.11 -14.68 -18.65
C TYR A 63 -31.13 -15.49 -19.53
N GLY A 64 -31.13 -16.82 -19.34
CA GLY A 64 -30.26 -17.74 -20.07
C GLY A 64 -28.78 -17.67 -19.69
N CYS A 65 -28.44 -17.09 -18.53
CA CYS A 65 -27.08 -17.02 -18.02
C CYS A 65 -26.75 -18.17 -17.05
N LEU A 66 -25.53 -18.71 -17.07
CA LEU A 66 -25.09 -19.70 -16.08
C LEU A 66 -25.06 -19.09 -14.67
N VAL A 67 -25.58 -19.83 -13.69
CA VAL A 67 -25.63 -19.44 -12.27
C VAL A 67 -24.76 -20.38 -11.43
N SER A 68 -23.87 -19.82 -10.62
CA SER A 68 -23.07 -20.58 -9.66
C SER A 68 -23.95 -20.99 -8.48
N CYS A 69 -23.99 -22.28 -8.16
CA CYS A 69 -24.83 -22.88 -7.13
C CYS A 69 -23.96 -23.58 -6.09
N MET A 70 -24.27 -23.41 -4.81
CA MET A 70 -23.69 -24.15 -3.71
C MET A 70 -24.79 -24.93 -3.01
N LYS A 71 -24.76 -26.24 -3.18
CA LYS A 71 -25.63 -27.17 -2.49
C LYS A 71 -25.01 -27.52 -1.16
N VAL A 72 -25.71 -27.18 -0.08
CA VAL A 72 -25.39 -27.63 1.27
C VAL A 72 -25.93 -29.05 1.41
N LYS A 73 -25.10 -29.98 1.87
CA LYS A 73 -25.40 -31.41 2.01
C LYS A 73 -25.58 -31.86 3.45
N ALA A 74 -24.91 -31.18 4.38
CA ALA A 74 -25.01 -31.44 5.82
C ALA A 74 -24.61 -30.19 6.60
N ILE A 75 -25.09 -30.07 7.83
CA ILE A 75 -24.69 -29.05 8.80
C ILE A 75 -24.49 -29.69 10.17
N GLY A 76 -23.56 -29.15 10.96
CA GLY A 76 -23.21 -29.71 12.26
C GLY A 76 -22.49 -28.72 13.15
N ILE A 77 -22.19 -29.17 14.36
CA ILE A 77 -21.42 -28.44 15.37
C ILE A 77 -20.11 -29.19 15.60
N VAL A 78 -18.98 -28.48 15.51
CA VAL A 78 -17.67 -29.05 15.79
C VAL A 78 -17.58 -29.35 17.29
N LYS A 79 -17.39 -30.62 17.65
CA LYS A 79 -17.23 -31.06 19.04
C LYS A 79 -15.81 -30.92 19.51
N LYS A 80 -14.86 -31.24 18.64
CA LYS A 80 -13.43 -31.25 18.97
C LYS A 80 -12.59 -31.16 17.71
N ASN A 81 -11.48 -30.43 17.81
CA ASN A 81 -10.43 -30.41 16.81
C ASN A 81 -9.28 -31.30 17.28
N LEU A 82 -8.81 -32.22 16.44
CA LEU A 82 -7.68 -33.10 16.81
C LEU A 82 -6.32 -32.39 16.74
N ASN A 83 -6.27 -31.16 16.20
CA ASN A 83 -5.06 -30.35 16.01
C ASN A 83 -3.98 -31.05 15.16
N ASP A 84 -4.40 -31.97 14.29
CA ASP A 84 -3.58 -32.64 13.29
C ASP A 84 -3.58 -31.88 11.94
N GLY A 85 -4.22 -30.71 11.87
CA GLY A 85 -4.43 -29.94 10.65
C GLY A 85 -5.45 -30.57 9.69
N ARG A 86 -6.15 -31.64 10.07
CA ARG A 86 -6.95 -32.44 9.13
C ARG A 86 -8.31 -32.86 9.64
N THR A 87 -8.44 -33.26 10.90
CA THR A 87 -9.60 -34.01 11.38
C THR A 87 -10.38 -33.24 12.44
N LEU A 88 -11.68 -33.11 12.22
CA LEU A 88 -12.63 -32.52 13.14
C LEU A 88 -13.65 -33.57 13.57
N GLU A 89 -13.90 -33.70 14.87
CA GLU A 89 -15.08 -34.42 15.38
C GLU A 89 -16.29 -33.48 15.27
N VAL A 90 -17.34 -33.92 14.58
CA VAL A 90 -18.51 -33.10 14.25
C VAL A 90 -19.79 -33.83 14.64
N GLU A 91 -20.63 -33.15 15.40
CA GLU A 91 -22.01 -33.58 15.66
C GLU A 91 -22.89 -33.06 14.52
N TRP A 92 -23.17 -33.93 13.55
CA TRP A 92 -24.02 -33.64 12.40
C TRP A 92 -25.51 -33.66 12.77
N GLU A 93 -26.30 -32.77 12.16
CA GLU A 93 -27.75 -32.74 12.35
C GLU A 93 -28.41 -33.97 11.69
N GLN A 94 -29.26 -34.68 12.44
CA GLN A 94 -29.87 -35.97 12.05
C GLN A 94 -30.95 -35.84 10.97
N GLN A 95 -31.49 -34.64 10.73
CA GLN A 95 -32.56 -34.37 9.77
C GLN A 95 -32.25 -33.10 8.97
N PHE A 96 -31.40 -33.22 7.96
CA PHE A 96 -31.09 -32.14 7.03
C PHE A 96 -31.83 -32.36 5.69
N GLU A 97 -33.12 -32.04 5.67
CA GLU A 97 -33.92 -31.96 4.44
C GLU A 97 -34.87 -30.74 4.47
N PRO A 98 -35.11 -30.06 3.34
CA PRO A 98 -34.56 -30.33 2.00
C PRO A 98 -33.15 -29.78 1.79
N GLU A 99 -32.48 -30.29 0.75
CA GLU A 99 -31.19 -29.77 0.28
C GLU A 99 -31.29 -28.26 0.02
N LYS A 100 -30.40 -27.47 0.65
CA LYS A 100 -30.38 -26.02 0.46
C LYS A 100 -29.42 -25.65 -0.66
N ILE A 101 -29.94 -25.05 -1.72
CA ILE A 101 -29.12 -24.48 -2.78
C ILE A 101 -29.01 -22.98 -2.53
N ILE A 102 -27.78 -22.52 -2.40
CA ILE A 102 -27.44 -21.10 -2.31
C ILE A 102 -26.89 -20.67 -3.65
N TYR A 103 -27.50 -19.66 -4.23
CA TYR A 103 -27.09 -19.10 -5.50
C TYR A 103 -26.02 -18.03 -5.25
N PHE A 104 -25.05 -17.97 -6.17
CA PHE A 104 -23.98 -16.98 -6.23
C PHE A 104 -22.86 -17.12 -5.17
N TYR A 105 -23.17 -17.35 -3.90
CA TYR A 105 -22.21 -17.38 -2.79
C TYR A 105 -21.54 -18.75 -2.56
N THR A 106 -20.72 -19.19 -3.51
CA THR A 106 -20.32 -20.60 -3.59
C THR A 106 -19.04 -21.05 -2.87
N TYR A 107 -18.33 -20.20 -2.11
CA TYR A 107 -17.12 -20.48 -1.30
C TYR A 107 -16.27 -21.68 -1.76
N ARG A 108 -15.31 -21.50 -2.67
CA ARG A 108 -14.77 -22.66 -3.43
C ARG A 108 -13.72 -23.51 -2.73
N GLN A 109 -12.89 -22.93 -1.87
CA GLN A 109 -11.84 -23.68 -1.17
C GLN A 109 -12.42 -24.84 -0.36
N THR A 110 -11.61 -25.87 -0.14
CA THR A 110 -11.99 -27.08 0.62
C THR A 110 -12.51 -26.74 2.00
N ILE A 111 -11.96 -25.72 2.65
CA ILE A 111 -12.48 -25.21 3.91
C ILE A 111 -12.35 -23.69 4.02
N THR A 112 -13.47 -23.02 4.32
CA THR A 112 -13.57 -21.55 4.35
C THR A 112 -14.48 -21.09 5.47
N ARG A 113 -14.07 -20.00 6.16
CA ARG A 113 -14.91 -19.30 7.13
C ARG A 113 -15.93 -18.42 6.40
N VAL A 114 -17.21 -18.63 6.68
CA VAL A 114 -18.30 -17.80 6.18
C VAL A 114 -18.36 -16.54 7.04
N LYS A 115 -18.06 -15.37 6.46
CA LYS A 115 -18.11 -14.08 7.19
C LYS A 115 -19.44 -13.34 7.02
N ARG A 116 -20.11 -13.57 5.89
CA ARG A 116 -21.35 -12.90 5.49
C ARG A 116 -22.53 -13.42 6.28
N LYS A 117 -23.22 -12.53 6.99
CA LYS A 117 -24.30 -12.88 7.91
C LYS A 117 -25.54 -13.43 7.17
N ASP A 118 -25.92 -12.81 6.07
CA ASP A 118 -26.98 -13.27 5.18
C ASP A 118 -26.76 -14.70 4.69
N VAL A 119 -25.52 -15.06 4.34
CA VAL A 119 -25.19 -16.41 3.90
C VAL A 119 -25.14 -17.39 5.08
N GLN A 120 -24.62 -16.97 6.25
CA GLN A 120 -24.72 -17.77 7.48
C GLN A 120 -26.17 -18.10 7.79
N ASP A 121 -27.07 -17.12 7.69
CA ASP A 121 -28.48 -17.28 8.00
C ASP A 121 -29.20 -18.22 7.01
N CYS A 122 -28.82 -18.19 5.73
CA CYS A 122 -29.31 -19.14 4.73
C CYS A 122 -28.86 -20.58 5.03
N ILE A 123 -27.57 -20.78 5.33
CA ILE A 123 -27.01 -22.11 5.59
C ILE A 123 -27.55 -22.68 6.91
N PHE A 124 -27.37 -21.94 8.01
CA PHE A 124 -27.47 -22.45 9.38
C PHE A 124 -28.76 -22.06 10.12
N SER A 125 -29.47 -21.02 9.65
CA SER A 125 -30.62 -20.43 10.36
C SER A 125 -31.96 -20.57 9.61
N GLY A 126 -32.00 -21.34 8.52
CA GLY A 126 -33.25 -21.62 7.79
C GLY A 126 -33.82 -20.47 6.95
N HIS A 127 -33.08 -19.37 6.78
CA HIS A 127 -33.53 -18.25 5.97
C HIS A 127 -33.50 -18.62 4.48
N THR A 128 -34.49 -18.13 3.72
CA THR A 128 -34.50 -18.29 2.26
C THR A 128 -33.77 -17.12 1.63
N GLN A 129 -32.92 -17.40 0.64
CA GLN A 129 -32.23 -16.35 -0.12
C GLN A 129 -33.24 -15.50 -0.89
N ASP A 130 -33.08 -14.17 -0.87
CA ASP A 130 -33.90 -13.28 -1.71
C ASP A 130 -33.51 -13.44 -3.18
N LEU A 131 -34.40 -14.07 -3.95
CA LEU A 131 -34.20 -14.32 -5.37
C LEU A 131 -34.51 -13.10 -6.24
N THR A 132 -35.21 -12.09 -5.71
CA THR A 132 -35.60 -10.88 -6.45
C THR A 132 -34.38 -10.02 -6.78
N GLU A 133 -33.47 -9.90 -5.82
CA GLU A 133 -32.18 -9.22 -6.01
C GLU A 133 -31.34 -9.93 -7.07
N LEU A 134 -31.29 -11.27 -7.02
CA LEU A 134 -30.61 -12.08 -8.03
C LEU A 134 -31.25 -11.95 -9.41
N GLU A 135 -32.57 -12.00 -9.52
CA GLU A 135 -33.26 -11.83 -10.80
C GLU A 135 -32.97 -10.47 -11.44
N ASN A 136 -33.04 -9.39 -10.66
CA ASN A 136 -32.70 -8.04 -11.14
C ASN A 136 -31.23 -7.94 -11.57
N LEU A 137 -30.32 -8.59 -10.84
CA LEU A 137 -28.91 -8.68 -11.17
C LEU A 137 -28.69 -9.38 -12.53
N TYR A 138 -29.36 -10.51 -12.76
CA TYR A 138 -29.27 -11.26 -14.01
C TYR A 138 -30.03 -10.59 -15.17
N LYS A 139 -31.10 -9.82 -14.88
CA LYS A 139 -31.79 -8.98 -15.85
C LYS A 139 -30.86 -7.93 -16.44
N LYS A 140 -30.18 -7.16 -15.58
CA LYS A 140 -29.18 -6.16 -15.95
C LYS A 140 -28.04 -6.78 -16.78
N ARG A 141 -27.63 -8.02 -16.45
CA ARG A 141 -26.64 -8.80 -17.22
C ARG A 141 -27.15 -9.18 -18.62
N SER A 142 -28.44 -9.46 -18.77
CA SER A 142 -29.02 -9.82 -20.06
C SER A 142 -29.22 -8.61 -20.99
N GLU A 143 -29.60 -7.47 -20.42
CA GLU A 143 -29.80 -6.20 -21.13
C GLU A 143 -28.47 -5.66 -21.67
N SER A 144 -27.34 -5.88 -20.96
CA SER A 144 -26.01 -5.54 -21.47
C SER A 144 -25.49 -6.47 -22.59
N ARG A 145 -26.18 -7.61 -22.83
CA ARG A 145 -25.77 -8.67 -23.76
C ARG A 145 -26.34 -8.52 -25.17
N GLN A 146 -27.45 -7.81 -25.36
CA GLN A 146 -28.17 -7.75 -26.64
C GLN A 146 -27.45 -6.92 -27.74
N GLU A 147 -26.40 -6.16 -27.43
CA GLU A 147 -25.65 -5.36 -28.43
C GLU A 147 -24.14 -5.66 -28.57
N LYS A 148 -23.52 -6.62 -27.84
CA LYS A 148 -22.03 -6.65 -27.71
C LYS A 148 -21.26 -7.96 -28.02
N LEU A 149 -21.81 -8.92 -28.75
CA LEU A 149 -21.09 -10.18 -29.08
C LEU A 149 -21.21 -10.65 -30.55
N THR A 150 -21.38 -9.72 -31.49
CA THR A 150 -21.26 -10.04 -32.92
C THR A 150 -19.84 -10.50 -33.25
N ASP A 151 -19.68 -11.33 -34.29
CA ASP A 151 -18.35 -11.78 -34.74
C ASP A 151 -17.43 -10.57 -35.00
N GLU A 152 -17.96 -9.55 -35.66
CA GLU A 152 -17.24 -8.32 -36.00
C GLU A 152 -16.80 -7.54 -34.75
N PHE A 153 -17.64 -7.49 -33.72
CA PHE A 153 -17.28 -6.84 -32.45
C PHE A 153 -16.14 -7.58 -31.75
N ILE A 154 -16.22 -8.90 -31.62
CA ILE A 154 -15.20 -9.71 -30.95
C ILE A 154 -13.86 -9.58 -31.68
N LEU A 155 -13.83 -9.73 -33.00
CA LEU A 155 -12.60 -9.64 -33.78
C LEU A 155 -11.94 -8.27 -33.67
N ARG A 156 -12.73 -7.20 -33.65
CA ARG A 156 -12.23 -5.83 -33.47
C ARG A 156 -11.44 -5.67 -32.17
N GLN A 157 -11.85 -6.31 -31.08
CA GLN A 157 -11.17 -6.22 -29.77
C GLN A 157 -9.74 -6.80 -29.77
N PHE A 158 -9.39 -7.63 -30.76
CA PHE A 158 -8.10 -8.29 -30.83
C PHE A 158 -7.25 -7.82 -32.02
N LYS A 159 -7.77 -6.90 -32.84
CA LYS A 159 -7.09 -6.38 -34.04
C LYS A 159 -5.69 -5.81 -33.76
N ASN A 160 -5.48 -5.28 -32.56
CA ASN A 160 -4.21 -4.70 -32.11
C ASN A 160 -3.33 -5.67 -31.30
N VAL A 161 -3.68 -6.97 -31.23
CA VAL A 161 -2.86 -7.98 -30.56
C VAL A 161 -1.86 -8.54 -31.57
N PRO A 162 -0.55 -8.56 -31.25
CA PRO A 162 0.46 -9.10 -32.16
C PRO A 162 0.08 -10.48 -32.68
N ASN A 163 0.29 -10.70 -33.98
CA ASN A 163 0.01 -11.95 -34.70
C ASN A 163 -1.47 -12.38 -34.80
N PHE A 164 -2.43 -11.61 -34.28
CA PHE A 164 -3.86 -11.94 -34.39
C PHE A 164 -4.39 -11.98 -35.84
N ASN A 165 -3.76 -11.22 -36.75
CA ASN A 165 -4.12 -11.23 -38.18
C ASN A 165 -4.01 -12.62 -38.82
N HIS A 166 -3.15 -13.51 -38.31
CA HIS A 166 -3.05 -14.89 -38.78
C HIS A 166 -4.31 -15.72 -38.46
N ILE A 167 -4.97 -15.42 -37.34
CA ILE A 167 -6.26 -16.03 -36.98
C ILE A 167 -7.39 -15.46 -37.84
N GLU A 168 -7.39 -14.15 -38.10
CA GLU A 168 -8.45 -13.51 -38.90
C GLU A 168 -8.46 -14.01 -40.36
N GLN A 169 -7.28 -14.33 -40.91
CA GLN A 169 -7.11 -14.79 -42.30
C GLN A 169 -7.45 -16.28 -42.51
N ASN A 170 -7.51 -17.10 -41.45
CA ASN A 170 -7.87 -18.53 -41.53
C ASN A 170 -9.29 -18.77 -41.00
N THR A 171 -10.18 -19.26 -41.86
CA THR A 171 -11.62 -19.43 -41.53
C THR A 171 -11.88 -20.42 -40.40
N GLU A 172 -11.09 -21.50 -40.29
CA GLU A 172 -11.27 -22.52 -39.26
C GLU A 172 -10.79 -22.00 -37.89
N HIS A 173 -9.62 -21.37 -37.85
CA HIS A 173 -9.06 -20.78 -36.64
C HIS A 173 -9.93 -19.62 -36.12
N ARG A 174 -10.43 -18.78 -37.03
CA ARG A 174 -11.38 -17.70 -36.72
C ARG A 174 -12.63 -18.25 -36.03
N LYS A 175 -13.20 -19.35 -36.52
CA LYS A 175 -14.39 -19.96 -35.95
C LYS A 175 -14.14 -20.45 -34.51
N LEU A 176 -13.06 -21.21 -34.29
CA LEU A 176 -12.69 -21.72 -32.98
C LEU A 176 -12.40 -20.60 -31.97
N PHE A 177 -11.72 -19.54 -32.41
CA PHE A 177 -11.44 -18.37 -31.57
C PHE A 177 -12.72 -17.64 -31.16
N LEU A 178 -13.66 -17.40 -32.08
CA LEU A 178 -14.93 -16.72 -31.78
C LEU A 178 -15.78 -17.51 -30.80
N GLU A 179 -15.75 -18.84 -30.90
CA GLU A 179 -16.48 -19.73 -30.01
C GLU A 179 -15.89 -19.74 -28.59
N LEU A 180 -14.56 -19.77 -28.49
CA LEU A 180 -13.83 -19.60 -27.23
C LEU A 180 -14.07 -18.21 -26.61
N ALA A 181 -14.01 -17.15 -27.43
CA ALA A 181 -14.26 -15.76 -27.03
C ALA A 181 -15.63 -15.57 -26.37
N ARG A 182 -16.66 -16.14 -27.00
CA ARG A 182 -18.01 -16.16 -26.45
C ARG A 182 -18.05 -16.91 -25.13
N TYR A 183 -17.58 -18.16 -25.12
CA TYR A 183 -17.61 -19.02 -23.94
C TYR A 183 -17.03 -18.33 -22.70
N ILE A 184 -15.83 -17.77 -22.81
CA ILE A 184 -15.15 -17.11 -21.68
C ILE A 184 -15.93 -15.89 -21.17
N HIS A 185 -16.56 -15.14 -22.07
CA HIS A 185 -17.42 -14.01 -21.72
C HIS A 185 -18.76 -14.46 -21.08
N GLU A 186 -19.22 -15.69 -21.34
CA GLU A 186 -20.37 -16.29 -20.65
C GLU A 186 -20.00 -16.81 -19.24
N THR A 187 -18.73 -17.14 -19.00
CA THR A 187 -18.19 -17.75 -17.77
C THR A 187 -17.51 -16.76 -16.81
N PRO A 188 -18.10 -15.57 -16.56
CA PRO A 188 -17.46 -14.32 -16.07
C PRO A 188 -15.93 -14.33 -15.89
N MET A 189 -15.17 -14.61 -16.96
CA MET A 189 -13.71 -14.57 -16.94
C MET A 189 -13.20 -13.31 -17.63
N ASP A 190 -12.09 -12.79 -17.10
CA ASP A 190 -11.34 -11.66 -17.65
C ASP A 190 -10.44 -12.11 -18.81
N TRP A 191 -10.21 -11.23 -19.79
CA TRP A 191 -9.26 -11.43 -20.89
C TRP A 191 -8.16 -10.36 -20.85
N TRP A 192 -6.89 -10.73 -20.77
CA TRP A 192 -5.81 -9.73 -20.84
C TRP A 192 -4.61 -10.21 -21.66
N VAL A 193 -3.95 -9.26 -22.31
CA VAL A 193 -2.70 -9.50 -23.02
C VAL A 193 -1.57 -9.48 -22.00
N ALA A 194 -0.84 -10.59 -21.86
CA ALA A 194 0.33 -10.61 -20.99
C ALA A 194 1.50 -9.83 -21.62
N PRO A 195 2.28 -9.08 -20.84
CA PRO A 195 3.44 -8.35 -21.37
C PRO A 195 4.62 -9.32 -21.60
N SER A 196 4.63 -10.01 -22.75
CA SER A 196 5.75 -10.86 -23.22
C SER A 196 6.06 -10.63 -24.70
N GLU A 197 7.24 -11.07 -25.17
CA GLU A 197 7.71 -10.92 -26.56
C GLU A 197 6.75 -11.51 -27.61
N ARG A 198 6.13 -12.66 -27.27
CA ARG A 198 4.95 -13.21 -27.96
C ARG A 198 3.80 -13.15 -26.96
N PRO A 199 3.00 -12.08 -26.94
CA PRO A 199 2.07 -11.87 -25.83
C PRO A 199 0.86 -12.80 -25.95
N PRO A 200 0.75 -13.86 -25.13
CA PRO A 200 -0.43 -14.68 -25.17
C PRO A 200 -1.59 -13.90 -24.57
N VAL A 201 -2.77 -14.20 -25.07
CA VAL A 201 -4.01 -13.75 -24.47
C VAL A 201 -4.35 -14.72 -23.34
N ARG A 202 -4.30 -14.23 -22.10
CA ARG A 202 -4.67 -15.00 -20.91
C ARG A 202 -6.15 -14.82 -20.62
N PHE A 203 -6.79 -15.87 -20.11
CA PHE A 203 -8.14 -15.80 -19.60
C PHE A 203 -8.26 -16.46 -18.22
N GLY A 204 -8.98 -15.78 -17.32
CA GLY A 204 -8.93 -16.10 -15.88
C GLY A 204 -9.63 -15.07 -15.01
N ILE A 205 -9.14 -14.90 -13.78
CA ILE A 205 -9.61 -13.88 -12.83
C ILE A 205 -8.48 -12.90 -12.57
N ASN A 206 -8.72 -11.63 -12.85
CA ASN A 206 -7.73 -10.58 -12.70
C ASN A 206 -8.30 -9.49 -11.79
N ASN A 207 -7.73 -9.31 -10.59
CA ASN A 207 -8.19 -8.27 -9.67
C ASN A 207 -7.75 -6.89 -10.18
N LYS A 208 -8.69 -5.94 -10.16
CA LYS A 208 -8.37 -4.51 -10.13
C LYS A 208 -8.15 -4.17 -8.66
N PHE A 209 -6.90 -4.23 -8.21
CA PHE A 209 -6.51 -3.58 -6.96
C PHE A 209 -5.74 -2.32 -7.35
N ASN A 210 -6.25 -1.14 -7.01
CA ASN A 210 -5.61 0.16 -7.28
C ASN A 210 -5.19 0.40 -8.74
N GLY A 211 -5.99 -0.03 -9.72
CA GLY A 211 -5.68 0.19 -11.13
C GLY A 211 -4.49 -0.62 -11.66
N ARG A 212 -3.96 -1.60 -10.91
CA ARG A 212 -3.04 -2.62 -11.42
C ARG A 212 -3.75 -3.95 -11.60
N ASN A 213 -3.42 -4.62 -12.70
CA ASN A 213 -3.83 -5.99 -12.98
C ASN A 213 -3.01 -6.93 -12.08
N SER A 214 -3.60 -7.49 -11.03
CA SER A 214 -3.03 -8.65 -10.35
C SER A 214 -3.77 -9.90 -10.82
N THR A 215 -3.08 -10.75 -11.58
CA THR A 215 -3.62 -12.07 -11.96
C THR A 215 -3.86 -12.84 -10.66
N VAL A 216 -5.14 -13.09 -10.33
CA VAL A 216 -5.54 -13.86 -9.15
C VAL A 216 -5.44 -15.34 -9.48
N SER A 217 -5.91 -15.70 -10.68
CA SER A 217 -5.75 -17.02 -11.28
C SER A 217 -5.93 -16.91 -12.80
N TYR A 218 -5.33 -17.81 -13.57
CA TYR A 218 -5.63 -17.93 -14.99
C TYR A 218 -5.88 -19.39 -15.35
N VAL A 219 -6.84 -19.61 -16.25
CA VAL A 219 -7.33 -20.94 -16.63
C VAL A 219 -6.53 -21.47 -17.81
N ALA A 220 -6.25 -20.60 -18.77
CA ALA A 220 -5.37 -20.90 -19.87
C ALA A 220 -4.88 -19.60 -20.53
N ALA A 221 -3.91 -19.74 -21.44
CA ALA A 221 -3.49 -18.68 -22.32
C ALA A 221 -3.50 -19.16 -23.77
N VAL A 222 -3.64 -18.22 -24.69
CA VAL A 222 -3.73 -18.47 -26.12
C VAL A 222 -2.63 -17.67 -26.81
N GLY A 223 -1.66 -18.35 -27.40
CA GLY A 223 -0.72 -17.77 -28.34
C GLY A 223 -1.32 -17.65 -29.75
N PHE A 224 -0.82 -16.69 -30.54
CA PHE A 224 -1.13 -16.54 -31.96
C PHE A 224 0.18 -16.69 -32.75
N ASP A 225 0.43 -17.87 -33.32
CA ASP A 225 1.60 -18.14 -34.17
C ASP A 225 1.21 -18.28 -35.67
N GLN A 226 2.21 -18.42 -36.53
CA GLN A 226 2.02 -18.42 -37.99
C GLN A 226 1.28 -19.66 -38.52
N ASP A 227 1.36 -20.79 -37.81
CA ASP A 227 0.65 -22.02 -38.16
C ASP A 227 -0.77 -22.07 -37.55
N GLY A 228 -1.15 -21.03 -36.80
CA GLY A 228 -2.40 -20.95 -36.05
C GLY A 228 -2.54 -22.00 -34.95
N THR A 229 -1.40 -22.46 -34.43
CA THR A 229 -1.32 -23.35 -33.29
C THR A 229 -1.52 -22.55 -32.00
N PHE A 230 -2.67 -22.75 -31.37
CA PHE A 230 -3.01 -22.13 -30.10
C PHE A 230 -2.37 -22.93 -28.96
N TYR A 231 -1.23 -22.49 -28.43
CA TYR A 231 -0.58 -23.17 -27.30
C TYR A 231 -1.07 -22.64 -25.94
N ILE A 232 -1.38 -23.56 -25.02
CA ILE A 232 -1.64 -23.28 -23.59
C ILE A 232 -0.32 -23.44 -22.82
N PRO A 233 0.26 -22.39 -22.21
CA PRO A 233 1.50 -22.51 -21.46
C PRO A 233 1.32 -23.33 -20.18
N ASN A 234 2.25 -24.24 -19.94
CA ASN A 234 2.31 -25.08 -18.75
C ASN A 234 3.02 -24.33 -17.61
N GLU A 235 2.28 -23.94 -16.57
CA GLU A 235 2.85 -23.59 -15.25
C GLU A 235 2.12 -24.41 -14.18
N ASN A 236 2.78 -25.48 -13.72
CA ASN A 236 2.62 -26.26 -12.48
C ASN A 236 1.24 -26.67 -11.91
N GLU A 237 0.09 -26.32 -12.49
CA GLU A 237 -1.24 -26.77 -12.02
C GLU A 237 -2.30 -26.86 -13.15
N SER A 238 -1.97 -27.45 -14.30
CA SER A 238 -2.92 -27.59 -15.43
C SER A 238 -3.55 -28.99 -15.49
N GLU A 239 -4.89 -29.07 -15.55
CA GLU A 239 -5.70 -30.30 -15.74
C GLU A 239 -5.69 -30.83 -17.19
N PHE A 240 -4.88 -30.25 -18.09
CA PHE A 240 -4.91 -30.60 -19.51
C PHE A 240 -3.98 -31.78 -19.86
N SER A 241 -4.47 -32.72 -20.67
CA SER A 241 -3.60 -33.71 -21.36
C SER A 241 -2.70 -33.04 -22.40
N ILE A 242 -1.40 -33.37 -22.39
CA ILE A 242 -0.36 -32.79 -23.26
C ILE A 242 -0.03 -33.76 -24.41
N ASP A 243 0.33 -33.25 -25.59
CA ASP A 243 0.86 -34.08 -26.69
C ASP A 243 2.34 -34.46 -26.52
N GLU A 244 2.86 -35.34 -27.39
CA GLU A 244 4.25 -35.87 -27.33
C GLU A 244 5.34 -34.78 -27.44
N LEU A 245 5.00 -33.57 -27.88
CA LEU A 245 5.90 -32.43 -28.04
C LEU A 245 5.82 -31.42 -26.89
N GLY A 246 5.04 -31.72 -25.83
CA GLY A 246 4.88 -30.80 -24.71
C GLY A 246 3.94 -29.64 -25.00
N THR A 247 3.14 -29.71 -26.07
CA THR A 247 2.23 -28.63 -26.50
C THR A 247 0.75 -29.04 -26.35
N ILE A 248 -0.14 -28.05 -26.28
CA ILE A 248 -1.59 -28.25 -26.28
C ILE A 248 -2.16 -27.36 -27.37
N ARG A 249 -2.86 -27.92 -28.37
CA ARG A 249 -3.49 -27.14 -29.47
C ARG A 249 -4.99 -26.93 -29.22
N LEU A 250 -5.51 -25.71 -29.41
CA LEU A 250 -6.96 -25.47 -29.42
C LEU A 250 -7.58 -26.11 -30.67
N THR A 251 -8.20 -27.27 -30.47
CA THR A 251 -9.03 -27.97 -31.45
C THR A 251 -10.49 -27.93 -30.99
N ALA A 252 -11.44 -28.31 -31.87
CA ALA A 252 -12.84 -28.46 -31.46
C ALA A 252 -12.99 -29.39 -30.23
N SER A 253 -12.22 -30.48 -30.19
CA SER A 253 -12.21 -31.41 -29.04
C SER A 253 -11.69 -30.75 -27.76
N LYS A 254 -10.61 -29.94 -27.84
CA LYS A 254 -10.05 -29.26 -26.67
C LYS A 254 -10.93 -28.13 -26.17
N LEU A 255 -11.68 -27.50 -27.08
CA LEU A 255 -12.69 -26.51 -26.74
C LEU A 255 -13.89 -27.14 -26.02
N GLU A 256 -14.35 -28.32 -26.45
CA GLU A 256 -15.38 -29.08 -25.74
C GLU A 256 -14.90 -29.56 -24.36
N GLU A 257 -13.64 -30.00 -24.25
CA GLU A 257 -13.01 -30.30 -22.96
C GLU A 257 -13.07 -29.07 -22.03
N LEU A 258 -12.67 -27.88 -22.52
CA LEU A 258 -12.75 -26.60 -21.81
C LEU A 258 -14.17 -26.20 -21.38
N LYS A 259 -15.17 -26.51 -22.21
CA LYS A 259 -16.60 -26.29 -21.91
C LYS A 259 -17.16 -27.27 -20.88
N SER A 260 -16.56 -28.46 -20.80
CA SER A 260 -16.95 -29.52 -19.85
C SER A 260 -16.26 -29.39 -18.48
N MET A 261 -15.21 -28.58 -18.37
CA MET A 261 -14.50 -28.35 -17.10
C MET A 261 -15.42 -27.72 -16.05
N SER A 262 -15.35 -28.24 -14.82
CA SER A 262 -15.97 -27.60 -13.65
C SER A 262 -15.18 -26.34 -13.31
N LEU A 263 -15.80 -25.17 -13.44
CA LEU A 263 -15.15 -23.86 -13.30
C LEU A 263 -14.66 -23.52 -11.88
N SER A 264 -14.43 -24.49 -10.99
CA SER A 264 -14.21 -24.48 -9.52
C SER A 264 -13.24 -23.45 -8.88
N LYS A 265 -12.70 -22.44 -9.60
CA LYS A 265 -11.67 -21.47 -9.12
C LYS A 265 -12.07 -19.96 -8.98
N MET A 266 -13.35 -19.58 -8.86
CA MET A 266 -13.80 -18.19 -8.63
C MET A 266 -14.14 -17.93 -7.16
N GLU A 267 -13.41 -17.01 -6.53
CA GLU A 267 -13.73 -16.49 -5.19
C GLU A 267 -14.90 -15.50 -5.23
N THR A 268 -15.61 -15.40 -4.11
CA THR A 268 -16.99 -14.88 -3.96
C THR A 268 -17.11 -13.42 -3.51
N ASP A 269 -16.01 -12.66 -3.47
CA ASP A 269 -16.01 -11.30 -2.92
C ASP A 269 -16.05 -10.19 -4.01
N ARG A 270 -16.30 -10.55 -5.29
CA ARG A 270 -16.46 -9.62 -6.41
C ARG A 270 -17.93 -9.46 -6.84
N ASP A 271 -18.35 -8.24 -7.15
CA ASP A 271 -19.60 -7.96 -7.86
C ASP A 271 -19.51 -8.61 -9.27
N PRO A 272 -20.42 -9.52 -9.64
CA PRO A 272 -20.14 -10.55 -10.66
C PRO A 272 -20.01 -10.17 -12.14
N PHE A 273 -20.17 -8.92 -12.56
CA PHE A 273 -20.54 -8.68 -13.96
C PHE A 273 -19.72 -7.68 -14.76
N VAL A 274 -18.39 -7.72 -14.66
CA VAL A 274 -17.53 -7.21 -15.75
C VAL A 274 -16.34 -8.15 -15.99
N GLY A 275 -16.49 -9.10 -16.92
CA GLY A 275 -15.34 -9.69 -17.60
C GLY A 275 -14.80 -8.64 -18.59
N TYR A 276 -13.60 -8.13 -18.36
CA TYR A 276 -13.05 -7.05 -19.17
C TYR A 276 -12.45 -7.62 -20.49
N TRP A 277 -12.72 -6.96 -21.62
CA TRP A 277 -12.03 -7.23 -22.90
C TRP A 277 -10.56 -6.83 -22.82
N PRO A 278 -9.66 -7.40 -23.66
CA PRO A 278 -8.27 -6.95 -23.69
C PRO A 278 -8.13 -5.44 -23.96
N GLU A 279 -9.02 -4.85 -24.77
CA GLU A 279 -9.05 -3.39 -24.98
C GLU A 279 -9.51 -2.61 -23.74
N ASN A 280 -10.28 -3.23 -22.84
CA ASN A 280 -10.60 -2.62 -21.54
C ASN A 280 -9.38 -2.63 -20.59
N TYR A 281 -8.31 -3.36 -20.93
CA TYR A 281 -7.02 -3.36 -20.24
C TYR A 281 -5.93 -2.61 -21.02
N LYS A 282 -6.17 -2.29 -22.29
CA LYS A 282 -5.31 -1.40 -23.07
C LYS A 282 -5.80 0.03 -22.84
N ASN A 283 -4.91 0.84 -22.29
CA ASN A 283 -5.14 2.24 -21.85
C ASN A 283 -5.64 2.38 -20.41
N ILE A 284 -4.79 1.93 -19.48
CA ILE A 284 -4.55 2.71 -18.26
C ILE A 284 -3.03 2.99 -18.23
N ASP A 285 -2.50 3.73 -19.19
CA ASP A 285 -2.05 5.07 -18.81
C ASP A 285 -3.10 5.73 -17.92
N ILE A 286 -2.75 5.86 -16.64
CA ILE A 286 -3.49 6.66 -15.67
C ILE A 286 -3.40 8.11 -16.15
N THR A 287 -4.27 8.49 -17.08
CA THR A 287 -4.91 9.78 -16.97
C THR A 287 -6.09 9.56 -16.04
N GLU A 288 -5.97 10.15 -14.85
CA GLU A 288 -7.17 10.50 -14.10
C GLU A 288 -8.16 11.16 -15.02
N THR A 289 -9.33 10.57 -15.11
CA THR A 289 -10.62 11.21 -14.89
C THR A 289 -11.65 10.12 -15.03
N ASP A 290 -12.21 9.70 -13.90
CA ASP A 290 -13.64 9.39 -13.73
C ASP A 290 -13.87 8.99 -12.26
N VAL A 291 -13.55 9.95 -11.38
CA VAL A 291 -14.24 10.08 -10.10
C VAL A 291 -15.34 11.08 -10.36
N ASN A 292 -16.57 10.70 -10.02
CA ASN A 292 -17.73 11.56 -10.08
C ASN A 292 -17.38 12.90 -9.39
N PRO A 293 -17.45 14.08 -10.04
CA PRO A 293 -16.96 15.35 -9.50
C PRO A 293 -17.67 15.83 -8.21
N SER A 294 -18.68 15.09 -7.75
CA SER A 294 -19.49 15.42 -6.58
C SER A 294 -19.05 14.74 -5.27
N GLU A 295 -18.10 13.81 -5.29
CA GLU A 295 -17.51 13.26 -4.06
C GLU A 295 -16.09 13.82 -3.89
N GLN A 296 -15.94 14.83 -3.02
CA GLN A 296 -14.64 15.34 -2.62
C GLN A 296 -13.76 14.18 -2.14
N ILE A 297 -12.72 13.83 -2.91
CA ILE A 297 -11.73 12.83 -2.49
C ILE A 297 -10.99 13.41 -1.28
N LYS A 298 -11.48 13.11 -0.08
CA LYS A 298 -10.82 13.53 1.15
C LYS A 298 -9.50 12.77 1.24
N GLN A 299 -8.41 13.48 1.00
CA GLN A 299 -7.04 12.96 1.12
C GLN A 299 -6.86 12.33 2.52
N PRO A 300 -6.33 11.10 2.66
CA PRO A 300 -6.16 10.48 3.97
C PRO A 300 -5.23 11.32 4.85
N LEU A 301 -5.62 11.50 6.12
CA LEU A 301 -4.90 12.33 7.10
C LEU A 301 -3.52 11.74 7.43
N ASN A 302 -3.42 10.41 7.50
CA ASN A 302 -2.18 9.70 7.76
C ASN A 302 -1.87 8.72 6.63
N ARG A 303 -0.67 8.80 6.05
CA ARG A 303 -0.22 7.87 5.01
C ARG A 303 1.24 7.49 5.16
N ILE A 304 1.60 6.29 4.70
CA ILE A 304 2.99 5.81 4.61
C ILE A 304 3.27 5.42 3.17
N LEU A 305 4.29 6.04 2.58
CA LEU A 305 4.87 5.65 1.30
C LEU A 305 5.90 4.54 1.57
N PHE A 306 5.66 3.32 1.10
CA PHE A 306 6.54 2.17 1.37
C PHE A 306 6.98 1.47 0.10
N GLY A 307 8.10 0.75 0.17
CA GLY A 307 8.65 -0.02 -0.94
C GLY A 307 10.17 -0.12 -0.85
N ALA A 308 10.77 -0.80 -1.83
CA ALA A 308 12.21 -1.03 -1.88
C ALA A 308 13.04 0.27 -1.95
N ALA A 309 14.33 0.19 -1.62
CA ALA A 309 15.22 1.35 -1.68
C ALA A 309 15.35 1.91 -3.12
N GLY A 310 15.39 3.24 -3.24
CA GLY A 310 15.57 3.90 -4.54
C GLY A 310 14.31 3.99 -5.43
N THR A 311 13.11 3.74 -4.90
CA THR A 311 11.84 3.87 -5.65
C THR A 311 11.23 5.29 -5.63
N GLY A 312 11.90 6.25 -5.00
CA GLY A 312 11.48 7.66 -5.00
C GLY A 312 10.49 8.05 -3.89
N LYS A 313 10.34 7.24 -2.82
CA LYS A 313 9.45 7.55 -1.68
C LYS A 313 9.64 8.96 -1.13
N THR A 314 10.86 9.29 -0.66
CA THR A 314 11.20 10.61 -0.12
C THR A 314 11.07 11.71 -1.18
N TYR A 315 11.37 11.42 -2.44
CA TYR A 315 11.18 12.36 -3.55
C TYR A 315 9.70 12.74 -3.73
N ASN A 316 8.79 11.77 -3.65
CA ASN A 316 7.36 11.96 -3.85
C ASN A 316 6.64 12.60 -2.64
N THR A 317 7.27 12.67 -1.46
CA THR A 317 6.69 13.37 -0.30
C THR A 317 6.35 14.84 -0.60
N ILE A 318 7.12 15.48 -1.50
CA ILE A 318 6.83 16.84 -1.98
C ILE A 318 5.47 16.88 -2.67
N ASN A 319 5.21 15.97 -3.60
CA ASN A 319 3.97 15.96 -4.37
C ASN A 319 2.77 15.70 -3.46
N HIS A 320 2.89 14.74 -2.54
CA HIS A 320 1.85 14.46 -1.55
C HIS A 320 1.59 15.63 -0.61
N ALA A 321 2.63 16.30 -0.12
CA ALA A 321 2.47 17.47 0.76
C ALA A 321 1.79 18.64 0.03
N LEU A 322 2.19 18.91 -1.22
CA LEU A 322 1.61 19.98 -2.02
C LEU A 322 0.15 19.67 -2.41
N ALA A 323 -0.17 18.42 -2.76
CA ALA A 323 -1.55 18.00 -3.00
C ALA A 323 -2.45 18.32 -1.80
N ILE A 324 -1.99 18.04 -0.58
CA ILE A 324 -2.71 18.36 0.65
C ILE A 324 -2.80 19.87 0.89
N LEU A 325 -1.71 20.61 0.74
CA LEU A 325 -1.64 22.03 1.09
C LEU A 325 -2.38 22.95 0.11
N GLU A 326 -2.43 22.55 -1.16
CA GLU A 326 -3.12 23.23 -2.26
C GLU A 326 -4.54 22.70 -2.49
N ASP A 327 -4.97 21.66 -1.75
CA ASP A 327 -6.27 21.00 -1.91
C ASP A 327 -6.48 20.48 -3.35
N LYS A 328 -5.43 19.87 -3.91
CA LYS A 328 -5.36 19.33 -5.27
C LYS A 328 -5.32 17.82 -5.26
N ASN A 329 -5.71 17.20 -6.37
CA ASN A 329 -5.43 15.78 -6.55
C ASN A 329 -3.92 15.55 -6.79
N LEU A 330 -3.40 14.42 -6.31
CA LEU A 330 -1.99 14.08 -6.42
C LEU A 330 -1.52 14.07 -7.87
N ILE A 331 -2.32 13.56 -8.80
CA ILE A 331 -1.90 13.42 -10.20
C ILE A 331 -1.98 14.76 -10.94
N GLU A 332 -2.78 15.74 -10.49
CA GLU A 332 -2.64 17.13 -10.96
C GLU A 332 -1.25 17.66 -10.62
N VAL A 333 -0.77 17.41 -9.40
CA VAL A 333 0.59 17.78 -8.97
C VAL A 333 1.66 17.00 -9.77
N GLU A 334 1.44 15.72 -10.07
CA GLU A 334 2.35 14.93 -10.93
C GLU A 334 2.35 15.42 -12.39
N LYS A 335 1.21 15.88 -12.91
CA LYS A 335 1.11 16.51 -14.24
C LYS A 335 1.88 17.83 -14.25
N GLU A 336 1.78 18.64 -13.19
CA GLU A 336 2.56 19.87 -13.02
C GLU A 336 4.06 19.59 -12.92
N GLU A 337 4.47 18.50 -12.25
CA GLU A 337 5.87 18.09 -12.14
C GLU A 337 6.50 17.78 -13.50
N LYS A 338 5.74 17.13 -14.40
CA LYS A 338 6.18 16.74 -15.75
C LYS A 338 6.33 17.93 -16.72
N GLN A 339 5.83 19.11 -16.37
CA GLN A 339 6.01 20.31 -17.19
C GLN A 339 7.47 20.82 -17.16
N PRO A 340 7.90 21.63 -18.14
CA PRO A 340 9.21 22.30 -18.08
C PRO A 340 9.38 23.10 -16.78
N ASP A 341 10.50 22.86 -16.09
CA ASP A 341 10.80 23.38 -14.74
C ASP A 341 9.77 23.02 -13.64
N GLY A 342 8.84 22.09 -13.91
CA GLY A 342 7.76 21.69 -13.00
C GLY A 342 8.28 21.30 -11.62
N ARG A 343 9.22 20.35 -11.56
CA ARG A 343 9.87 19.95 -10.31
C ARG A 343 10.51 21.11 -9.54
N LYS A 344 11.15 22.05 -10.23
CA LYS A 344 11.79 23.22 -9.60
C LYS A 344 10.74 24.15 -8.99
N LYS A 345 9.63 24.38 -9.68
CA LYS A 345 8.48 25.16 -9.17
C LYS A 345 7.86 24.50 -7.94
N LEU A 346 7.58 23.20 -7.99
CA LEU A 346 7.05 22.44 -6.86
C LEU A 346 7.99 22.50 -5.66
N LYS A 347 9.31 22.31 -5.86
CA LYS A 347 10.30 22.41 -4.78
C LYS A 347 10.35 23.80 -4.15
N ASN A 348 10.22 24.87 -4.95
CA ASN A 348 10.16 26.24 -4.43
C ASN A 348 8.89 26.48 -3.61
N LEU A 349 7.75 25.97 -4.07
CA LEU A 349 6.47 26.06 -3.33
C LEU A 349 6.53 25.27 -2.02
N PHE A 350 7.10 24.06 -2.05
CA PHE A 350 7.35 23.26 -0.86
C PHE A 350 8.22 24.00 0.16
N ASN A 351 9.32 24.61 -0.29
CA ASN A 351 10.20 25.41 0.56
C ASN A 351 9.49 26.63 1.14
N LYS A 352 8.61 27.29 0.36
CA LYS A 352 7.76 28.37 0.86
C LYS A 352 6.90 27.88 2.02
N TYR A 353 6.19 26.76 1.88
CA TYR A 353 5.37 26.21 2.97
C TYR A 353 6.17 25.72 4.17
N LYS A 354 7.37 25.19 3.95
CA LYS A 354 8.31 24.85 5.02
C LYS A 354 8.73 26.10 5.81
N ASN A 355 9.08 27.18 5.11
CA ASN A 355 9.47 28.45 5.74
C ASN A 355 8.29 29.12 6.47
N GLU A 356 7.07 28.94 5.97
CA GLU A 356 5.83 29.35 6.65
C GLU A 356 5.48 28.47 7.87
N GLY A 357 6.24 27.40 8.14
CA GLY A 357 5.97 26.45 9.22
C GLY A 357 4.75 25.55 8.97
N ARG A 358 4.21 25.52 7.75
CA ARG A 358 3.11 24.61 7.34
C ARG A 358 3.59 23.20 7.00
N ILE A 359 4.90 23.05 6.75
CA ILE A 359 5.55 21.75 6.58
C ILE A 359 6.64 21.60 7.64
N LYS A 360 6.62 20.49 8.38
CA LYS A 360 7.78 20.02 9.16
C LYS A 360 8.27 18.70 8.54
N PHE A 361 9.58 18.56 8.43
CA PHE A 361 10.21 17.37 7.89
C PHE A 361 11.21 16.87 8.94
N VAL A 362 11.05 15.62 9.35
CA VAL A 362 11.94 14.94 10.30
C VAL A 362 12.28 13.55 9.78
N THR A 363 13.38 12.99 10.27
CA THR A 363 13.81 11.63 9.96
C THR A 363 13.91 10.86 11.27
N PHE A 364 13.27 9.69 11.34
CA PHE A 364 13.39 8.84 12.52
C PHE A 364 14.70 8.06 12.51
N HIS A 365 15.27 7.90 13.69
CA HIS A 365 16.47 7.10 13.94
C HIS A 365 16.34 6.42 15.30
N GLN A 366 17.20 5.46 15.60
CA GLN A 366 17.10 4.64 16.82
C GLN A 366 17.11 5.47 18.12
N SER A 367 17.84 6.58 18.15
CA SER A 367 17.89 7.50 19.30
C SER A 367 16.75 8.53 19.33
N PHE A 368 15.86 8.57 18.34
CA PHE A 368 14.78 9.55 18.27
C PHE A 368 13.70 9.17 19.28
N SER A 369 13.27 10.12 20.09
CA SER A 369 12.52 9.85 21.31
C SER A 369 11.20 10.62 21.39
N TYR A 370 10.41 10.33 22.43
CA TYR A 370 9.19 11.08 22.74
C TYR A 370 9.52 12.55 22.99
N GLU A 371 10.64 12.81 23.64
CA GLU A 371 11.11 14.13 24.02
C GLU A 371 11.42 15.03 22.81
N ASP A 372 11.84 14.42 21.69
CA ASP A 372 12.09 15.11 20.42
C ASP A 372 10.80 15.33 19.62
N PHE A 373 9.83 14.43 19.77
CA PHE A 373 8.63 14.39 18.95
C PHE A 373 7.47 15.17 19.56
N VAL A 374 7.20 14.98 20.85
CA VAL A 374 6.03 15.50 21.54
C VAL A 374 6.41 16.61 22.50
N GLU A 375 7.15 16.30 23.56
CA GLU A 375 7.69 17.28 24.49
C GLU A 375 8.74 16.66 25.41
N GLY A 376 9.75 17.44 25.79
CA GLY A 376 10.83 17.00 26.66
C GLY A 376 11.42 18.13 27.49
N ILE A 377 12.04 17.77 28.60
CA ILE A 377 12.74 18.73 29.47
C ILE A 377 14.09 19.07 28.83
N ARG A 378 14.35 20.36 28.61
CA ARG A 378 15.66 20.84 28.16
C ARG A 378 16.29 21.78 29.18
N ALA A 379 17.59 21.62 29.32
CA ALA A 379 18.42 22.51 30.13
C ALA A 379 18.78 23.75 29.31
N GLU A 380 18.39 24.93 29.78
CA GLU A 380 18.85 26.20 29.24
C GLU A 380 19.63 26.95 30.34
N THR A 381 20.60 27.75 29.93
CA THR A 381 21.33 28.62 30.85
C THR A 381 20.80 30.02 30.67
N ASP A 382 20.27 30.61 31.75
CA ASP A 382 19.81 31.99 31.72
C ASP A 382 20.98 32.99 31.59
N ASP A 383 20.65 34.27 31.36
CA ASP A 383 21.64 35.35 31.22
C ASP A 383 22.54 35.52 32.48
N THR A 384 22.19 34.90 33.60
CA THR A 384 22.95 34.92 34.87
C THR A 384 23.85 33.70 35.05
N GLY A 385 23.86 32.77 34.09
CA GLY A 385 24.64 31.53 34.18
C GLY A 385 23.94 30.41 34.97
N LYS A 386 22.67 30.58 35.36
CA LYS A 386 21.91 29.59 36.11
C LYS A 386 21.18 28.65 35.15
N LEU A 387 21.27 27.35 35.41
CA LEU A 387 20.53 26.33 34.68
C LEU A 387 19.03 26.37 35.03
N THR A 388 18.17 26.46 34.02
CA THR A 388 16.73 26.21 34.08
C THR A 388 16.40 24.93 33.31
N TYR A 389 15.34 24.24 33.76
CA TYR A 389 14.85 23.02 33.13
C TYR A 389 13.43 23.27 32.66
N ASP A 390 13.29 23.57 31.38
CA ASP A 390 12.01 23.95 30.78
C ASP A 390 11.48 22.84 29.89
N VAL A 391 10.17 22.58 29.98
CA VAL A 391 9.50 21.65 29.07
C VAL A 391 9.36 22.33 27.71
N GLN A 392 9.98 21.74 26.69
CA GLN A 392 9.94 22.21 25.32
C GLN A 392 9.08 21.30 24.47
N ALA A 393 8.29 21.90 23.58
CA ALA A 393 7.51 21.15 22.59
C ALA A 393 8.43 20.50 21.55
N GLY A 394 8.18 19.23 21.26
CA GLY A 394 8.76 18.52 20.13
C GLY A 394 8.07 18.86 18.82
N VAL A 395 8.59 18.32 17.72
CA VAL A 395 8.16 18.70 16.36
C VAL A 395 6.66 18.49 16.08
N PHE A 396 6.05 17.44 16.64
CA PHE A 396 4.65 17.12 16.44
C PHE A 396 3.74 18.04 17.26
N LYS A 397 4.06 18.29 18.53
CA LYS A 397 3.33 19.25 19.37
C LYS A 397 3.42 20.65 18.78
N GLU A 398 4.58 21.05 18.27
CA GLU A 398 4.77 22.33 17.57
C GLU A 398 3.85 22.49 16.35
N ILE A 399 3.83 21.51 15.44
CA ILE A 399 3.01 21.64 14.22
C ILE A 399 1.52 21.60 14.54
N CYS A 400 1.09 20.82 15.54
CA CYS A 400 -0.29 20.81 16.03
C CYS A 400 -0.67 22.16 16.64
N LYS A 401 0.15 22.74 17.54
CA LYS A 401 -0.07 24.08 18.09
C LYS A 401 -0.21 25.11 16.95
N ARG A 402 0.67 25.08 15.93
CA ARG A 402 0.57 26.00 14.77
C ARG A 402 -0.70 25.80 13.92
N ALA A 403 -1.17 24.56 13.78
CA ALA A 403 -2.35 24.23 13.00
C ALA A 403 -3.64 24.77 13.61
N VAL A 404 -3.70 24.87 14.94
CA VAL A 404 -4.77 25.58 15.66
C VAL A 404 -4.63 27.10 15.48
N PHE A 405 -3.41 27.65 15.58
CA PHE A 405 -3.18 29.10 15.60
C PHE A 405 -3.35 29.85 14.27
N LYS A 406 -3.03 29.26 13.11
CA LYS A 406 -3.21 29.92 11.79
C LYS A 406 -4.68 30.06 11.35
N GLN A 407 -5.63 29.76 12.23
CA GLN A 407 -7.02 30.18 12.14
C GLN A 407 -7.17 31.71 12.30
N VAL A 408 -6.15 32.42 12.79
CA VAL A 408 -6.10 33.88 12.90
C VAL A 408 -5.27 34.49 11.76
N SER A 409 -5.83 35.43 10.99
CA SER A 409 -5.02 36.16 9.99
C SER A 409 -4.05 37.13 10.66
N GLU A 410 -2.90 37.46 10.04
CA GLU A 410 -2.00 38.50 10.57
C GLU A 410 -2.72 39.86 10.77
N ILE A 411 -3.76 40.11 9.97
CA ILE A 411 -4.62 41.29 10.05
C ILE A 411 -5.44 41.27 11.34
N ASP A 412 -5.96 40.10 11.75
CA ASP A 412 -6.70 39.93 13.00
C ASP A 412 -5.79 40.04 14.23
N ILE A 413 -4.54 39.59 14.12
CA ILE A 413 -3.52 39.76 15.17
C ILE A 413 -3.24 41.26 15.38
N ASP A 414 -2.92 42.00 14.32
CA ASP A 414 -2.61 43.43 14.43
C ASP A 414 -3.82 44.22 14.96
N LYS A 415 -5.03 43.91 14.47
CA LYS A 415 -6.27 44.50 14.96
C LYS A 415 -6.49 44.22 16.45
N THR A 416 -6.26 43.00 16.91
CA THR A 416 -6.49 42.64 18.32
C THR A 416 -5.42 43.23 19.24
N ILE A 417 -4.17 43.34 18.77
CA ILE A 417 -3.13 44.11 19.49
C ILE A 417 -3.57 45.57 19.64
N ASP A 418 -4.10 46.19 18.59
CA ASP A 418 -4.54 47.59 18.64
C ASP A 418 -5.78 47.78 19.54
N GLU A 419 -6.70 46.82 19.58
CA GLU A 419 -7.81 46.81 20.54
C GLU A 419 -7.32 46.65 21.98
N PHE A 420 -6.35 45.77 22.22
CA PHE A 420 -5.73 45.62 23.54
C PHE A 420 -5.02 46.91 23.97
N VAL A 421 -4.33 47.60 23.07
CA VAL A 421 -3.73 48.92 23.33
C VAL A 421 -4.81 49.94 23.74
N LYS A 422 -5.98 49.94 23.10
CA LYS A 422 -7.10 50.80 23.50
C LYS A 422 -7.64 50.45 24.89
N GLU A 423 -7.78 49.16 25.20
CA GLU A 423 -8.22 48.67 26.52
C GLU A 423 -7.30 49.18 27.64
N ILE A 424 -5.98 48.98 27.49
CA ILE A 424 -4.99 49.41 28.50
C ILE A 424 -4.76 50.92 28.53
N SER A 425 -5.34 51.68 27.60
CA SER A 425 -5.38 53.14 27.64
C SER A 425 -6.48 53.66 28.56
N GLN A 426 -7.51 52.86 28.79
CA GLN A 426 -8.65 53.21 29.64
C GLN A 426 -8.49 52.64 31.06
N ASN A 427 -7.99 51.40 31.17
CA ASN A 427 -7.80 50.72 32.44
C ASN A 427 -6.47 49.93 32.43
N GLU A 428 -5.58 50.19 33.39
CA GLU A 428 -4.39 49.36 33.57
C GLU A 428 -4.79 47.91 33.88
N LYS A 429 -3.99 46.94 33.43
CA LYS A 429 -4.28 45.52 33.58
C LYS A 429 -3.18 44.81 34.37
N VAL A 430 -3.54 44.06 35.40
CA VAL A 430 -2.58 43.20 36.11
C VAL A 430 -2.51 41.85 35.41
N LEU A 431 -1.30 41.39 35.10
CA LEU A 431 -1.00 40.10 34.49
C LEU A 431 0.13 39.40 35.27
N GLU A 432 0.31 38.11 35.02
CA GLU A 432 1.35 37.30 35.65
C GLU A 432 2.30 36.70 34.61
N THR A 433 3.59 36.64 34.94
CA THR A 433 4.58 35.90 34.15
C THR A 433 4.37 34.38 34.30
N LYS A 434 5.05 33.57 33.48
CA LYS A 434 5.04 32.09 33.62
C LYS A 434 5.46 31.63 35.02
N THR A 435 6.30 32.40 35.71
CA THR A 435 6.79 32.12 37.06
C THR A 435 5.89 32.67 38.18
N GLY A 436 4.72 33.22 37.84
CA GLY A 436 3.76 33.77 38.81
C GLY A 436 4.11 35.16 39.34
N VAL A 437 5.01 35.90 38.68
CA VAL A 437 5.33 37.28 39.09
C VAL A 437 4.29 38.23 38.50
N GLU A 438 3.55 38.92 39.36
CA GLU A 438 2.58 39.94 38.97
C GLU A 438 3.25 41.20 38.41
N PHE A 439 2.62 41.81 37.41
CA PHE A 439 3.03 43.09 36.86
C PHE A 439 1.82 43.83 36.26
N THR A 440 1.94 45.15 36.14
CA THR A 440 0.85 45.99 35.60
C THR A 440 1.17 46.42 34.17
N VAL A 441 0.21 46.29 33.26
CA VAL A 441 0.29 46.67 31.85
C VAL A 441 -0.54 47.92 31.62
N PHE A 442 0.03 48.90 30.93
CA PHE A 442 -0.60 50.20 30.66
C PHE A 442 -0.11 50.79 29.34
N ASN A 443 -0.86 51.74 28.77
CA ASN A 443 -0.39 52.50 27.61
C ASN A 443 0.41 53.73 28.04
N SER A 444 1.69 53.80 27.67
CA SER A 444 2.49 55.03 27.77
C SER A 444 2.48 55.75 26.42
N SER A 445 1.80 56.91 26.38
CA SER A 445 1.45 57.67 25.17
C SER A 445 2.60 58.14 24.26
N GLY A 446 3.87 57.83 24.59
CA GLY A 446 5.05 58.32 23.86
C GLY A 446 6.03 57.28 23.31
N LYS A 447 5.97 56.00 23.70
CA LYS A 447 7.01 55.00 23.34
C LYS A 447 6.44 53.59 23.13
N GLY A 448 5.66 53.35 22.08
CA GLY A 448 5.36 51.97 21.63
C GLY A 448 4.05 51.34 22.09
N GLY A 449 3.19 52.07 22.82
CA GLY A 449 1.77 51.71 23.04
C GLY A 449 1.48 50.64 24.10
N ILE A 450 2.48 49.83 24.51
CA ILE A 450 2.33 48.82 25.57
C ILE A 450 3.55 48.89 26.49
N SER A 451 3.33 49.29 27.75
CA SER A 451 4.34 49.36 28.80
C SER A 451 3.96 48.47 29.97
N VAL A 452 4.99 48.02 30.69
CA VAL A 452 4.86 47.16 31.88
C VAL A 452 5.53 47.82 33.06
N ARG A 453 4.85 47.86 34.20
CA ARG A 453 5.37 48.27 35.50
C ARG A 453 5.60 47.02 36.34
N THR A 454 6.85 46.76 36.70
CA THR A 454 7.23 45.61 37.54
C THR A 454 6.90 45.86 39.02
N THR A 455 6.96 44.82 39.84
CA THR A 455 6.85 44.93 41.31
C THR A 455 7.90 45.86 41.93
N THR A 456 9.05 46.01 41.28
CA THR A 456 10.12 46.94 41.68
C THR A 456 9.92 48.36 41.14
N GLN A 457 8.73 48.67 40.60
CA GLN A 457 8.37 49.94 39.95
C GLN A 457 9.23 50.34 38.74
N ASN A 458 9.90 49.38 38.10
CA ASN A 458 10.58 49.65 36.84
C ASN A 458 9.58 49.61 35.68
N GLU A 459 9.66 50.60 34.79
CA GLU A 459 8.83 50.66 33.59
C GLU A 459 9.59 50.15 32.37
N ILE A 460 9.03 49.15 31.70
CA ILE A 460 9.61 48.49 30.52
C ILE A 460 8.65 48.66 29.35
N VAL A 461 9.16 49.21 28.25
CA VAL A 461 8.41 49.31 26.99
C VAL A 461 8.49 47.99 26.24
N LEU A 462 7.34 47.45 25.82
CA LEU A 462 7.29 46.24 25.01
C LEU A 462 7.19 46.55 23.52
N SER A 463 7.94 45.81 22.71
CA SER A 463 7.85 45.90 21.26
C SER A 463 6.63 45.13 20.75
N LYS A 464 5.75 45.78 19.96
CA LYS A 464 4.66 45.10 19.23
C LYS A 464 5.17 43.92 18.41
N LYS A 465 6.39 44.02 17.84
CA LYS A 465 7.03 42.93 17.10
C LYS A 465 7.35 41.73 17.98
N ALA A 466 7.80 41.95 19.23
CA ALA A 466 8.08 40.85 20.16
C ALA A 466 6.79 40.13 20.57
N ILE A 467 5.73 40.89 20.87
CA ILE A 467 4.40 40.34 21.18
C ILE A 467 3.85 39.56 19.98
N LYS A 468 3.92 40.13 18.77
CA LYS A 468 3.49 39.48 17.52
C LYS A 468 4.26 38.19 17.24
N ASN A 469 5.57 38.16 17.50
CA ASN A 469 6.36 36.94 17.37
C ASN A 469 5.87 35.82 18.30
N TYR A 470 5.52 36.12 19.56
CA TYR A 470 4.95 35.13 20.48
C TYR A 470 3.51 34.71 20.13
N LEU A 471 2.73 35.60 19.50
CA LEU A 471 1.40 35.28 18.97
C LEU A 471 1.48 34.36 17.74
N LEU A 472 2.49 34.55 16.87
CA LEU A 472 2.72 33.76 15.65
C LEU A 472 3.48 32.46 15.90
N ASP A 473 4.34 32.45 16.92
CA ASP A 473 5.15 31.31 17.32
C ASP A 473 4.95 31.07 18.82
N PRO A 474 3.97 30.24 19.20
CA PRO A 474 3.64 29.96 20.60
C PRO A 474 4.64 28.99 21.24
N SER A 475 5.92 29.11 20.88
CA SER A 475 6.98 28.46 21.62
C SER A 475 6.93 28.96 23.06
N GLU A 476 6.93 28.03 24.01
CA GLU A 476 7.04 28.37 25.44
C GLU A 476 8.46 28.78 25.84
N ASN A 477 9.38 28.78 24.88
CA ASN A 477 10.74 29.28 25.06
C ASN A 477 10.68 30.82 25.14
N ILE A 478 10.59 31.31 26.37
CA ILE A 478 10.73 32.73 26.67
C ILE A 478 12.18 33.11 26.36
N ARG A 479 12.40 33.82 25.25
CA ARG A 479 13.72 34.41 24.97
C ARG A 479 14.12 35.30 26.14
N SER A 480 15.42 35.31 26.47
CA SER A 480 15.91 36.07 27.61
C SER A 480 15.46 37.55 27.52
N ASN A 481 15.01 38.09 28.67
CA ASN A 481 14.38 39.43 28.81
C ASN A 481 13.04 39.66 28.10
N GLN A 482 12.26 38.62 27.76
CA GLN A 482 10.94 38.78 27.14
C GLN A 482 9.76 38.16 27.89
N ALA A 483 9.92 37.84 29.19
CA ALA A 483 8.86 37.24 30.02
C ALA A 483 7.55 38.05 30.03
N TYR A 484 7.66 39.38 30.05
CA TYR A 484 6.51 40.29 30.02
C TYR A 484 5.84 40.32 28.64
N ALA A 485 6.63 40.30 27.55
CA ALA A 485 6.10 40.25 26.19
C ALA A 485 5.35 38.94 25.93
N TRP A 486 5.87 37.83 26.45
CA TRP A 486 5.20 36.54 26.42
C TRP A 486 3.88 36.55 27.19
N ALA A 487 3.86 37.09 28.42
CA ALA A 487 2.66 37.12 29.25
C ALA A 487 1.55 38.01 28.64
N VAL A 488 1.93 39.15 28.06
CA VAL A 488 1.01 40.00 27.28
C VAL A 488 0.50 39.26 26.04
N ALA A 489 1.38 38.61 25.28
CA ALA A 489 0.98 37.81 24.12
C ALA A 489 0.01 36.68 24.51
N ARG A 490 0.25 36.00 25.63
CA ARG A 490 -0.63 34.95 26.17
C ARG A 490 -2.03 35.48 26.51
N TYR A 491 -2.13 36.66 27.12
CA TYR A 491 -3.43 37.28 27.41
C TYR A 491 -4.17 37.70 26.12
N ILE A 492 -3.47 38.34 25.18
CA ILE A 492 -4.05 38.72 23.88
C ILE A 492 -4.53 37.48 23.13
N LYS A 493 -3.76 36.38 23.21
CA LYS A 493 -4.12 35.10 22.63
C LYS A 493 -5.41 34.54 23.21
N PHE A 494 -5.57 34.54 24.54
CA PHE A 494 -6.81 34.08 25.17
C PHE A 494 -8.04 34.81 24.61
N LYS A 495 -7.94 36.13 24.39
CA LYS A 495 -9.01 36.92 23.76
C LYS A 495 -9.21 36.64 22.27
N LEU A 496 -8.14 36.31 21.55
CA LEU A 496 -8.22 35.88 20.15
C LEU A 496 -8.97 34.54 20.06
N ASP A 497 -8.63 33.58 20.91
CA ASP A 497 -9.24 32.26 20.95
C ASP A 497 -10.75 32.34 21.26
N GLU A 498 -11.17 33.21 22.19
CA GLU A 498 -12.60 33.50 22.44
C GLU A 498 -13.32 34.03 21.19
N LYS A 499 -12.70 34.93 20.41
CA LYS A 499 -13.32 35.52 19.21
C LYS A 499 -13.39 34.59 18.00
N ILE A 500 -12.43 33.66 17.85
CA ILE A 500 -12.41 32.71 16.73
C ILE A 500 -13.52 31.68 16.88
N SER A 501 -13.90 31.35 18.13
CA SER A 501 -15.00 30.41 18.41
C SER A 501 -16.34 30.84 17.81
N ASP A 502 -16.51 32.13 17.49
CA ASP A 502 -17.73 32.71 16.89
C ASP A 502 -17.70 32.83 15.35
N ASN A 503 -16.56 32.59 14.67
CA ASN A 503 -16.40 32.85 13.23
C ASN A 503 -16.15 31.56 12.42
N THR A 504 -17.22 30.89 12.02
CA THR A 504 -17.24 29.54 11.42
C THR A 504 -16.95 29.48 9.91
N ASP A 505 -16.72 30.61 9.23
CA ASP A 505 -16.67 30.67 7.75
C ASP A 505 -15.26 30.72 7.11
N ALA A 506 -14.16 30.71 7.89
CA ALA A 506 -12.80 30.70 7.35
C ALA A 506 -12.27 29.28 7.09
N LYS A 507 -12.02 28.92 5.81
CA LYS A 507 -11.47 27.60 5.42
C LYS A 507 -10.14 27.33 6.15
N LEU A 508 -10.12 26.28 6.97
CA LEU A 508 -8.95 25.81 7.72
C LEU A 508 -7.77 25.52 6.79
N LYS A 509 -6.60 26.08 7.09
CA LYS A 509 -5.37 25.83 6.34
C LYS A 509 -4.77 24.48 6.76
N ASN A 510 -4.43 23.64 5.79
CA ASN A 510 -3.76 22.35 6.06
C ASN A 510 -2.29 22.52 6.47
N PHE A 511 -1.81 21.58 7.27
CA PHE A 511 -0.42 21.43 7.75
C PHE A 511 0.06 20.02 7.49
N VAL A 512 1.35 19.83 7.21
CA VAL A 512 1.92 18.51 6.87
C VAL A 512 3.18 18.23 7.69
N LEU A 513 3.18 17.12 8.40
CA LEU A 513 4.35 16.51 9.00
C LEU A 513 4.85 15.37 8.11
N ILE A 514 6.09 15.48 7.65
CA ILE A 514 6.77 14.41 6.92
C ILE A 514 7.73 13.71 7.88
N ILE A 515 7.59 12.39 8.00
CA ILE A 515 8.43 11.51 8.81
C ILE A 515 9.15 10.55 7.86
N ASP A 516 10.39 10.87 7.54
CA ASP A 516 11.24 10.02 6.72
C ASP A 516 11.77 8.85 7.55
N GLU A 517 11.87 7.67 6.93
CA GLU A 517 12.37 6.44 7.58
C GLU A 517 11.61 6.10 8.87
N ILE A 518 10.27 6.16 8.83
CA ILE A 518 9.40 6.02 10.00
C ILE A 518 9.64 4.72 10.78
N ASN A 519 10.06 3.65 10.10
CA ASN A 519 10.38 2.35 10.71
C ASN A 519 11.74 2.30 11.42
N ARG A 520 12.62 3.31 11.28
CA ARG A 520 13.95 3.33 11.94
C ARG A 520 13.93 3.75 13.40
N GLY A 521 12.80 4.26 13.89
CA GLY A 521 12.57 4.58 15.29
C GLY A 521 11.61 3.61 15.97
N ASN A 522 11.64 3.54 17.30
CA ASN A 522 10.59 2.82 18.05
C ASN A 522 9.32 3.68 18.07
N ILE A 523 8.45 3.48 17.09
CA ILE A 523 7.30 4.35 16.85
C ILE A 523 6.36 4.39 18.06
N SER A 524 6.11 3.25 18.72
CA SER A 524 5.26 3.20 19.91
C SER A 524 5.82 4.05 21.05
N ARG A 525 7.15 4.06 21.24
CA ARG A 525 7.80 4.93 22.23
C ARG A 525 7.81 6.40 21.80
N ILE A 526 7.99 6.68 20.51
CA ILE A 526 8.05 8.05 19.98
C ILE A 526 6.68 8.74 20.04
N PHE A 527 5.61 8.04 19.63
CA PHE A 527 4.25 8.57 19.67
C PHE A 527 3.64 8.51 21.07
N GLY A 528 4.04 7.56 21.92
CA GLY A 528 3.50 7.38 23.26
C GLY A 528 1.97 7.23 23.22
N GLU A 529 1.29 7.99 24.06
CA GLU A 529 -0.16 8.08 24.16
C GLU A 529 -0.84 8.71 22.94
N LEU A 530 -0.10 9.46 22.11
CA LEU A 530 -0.65 10.16 20.95
C LEU A 530 -0.99 9.24 19.79
N ILE A 531 -0.58 7.98 19.86
CA ILE A 531 -0.88 6.99 18.83
C ILE A 531 -2.39 6.82 18.64
N THR A 532 -3.21 7.03 19.67
CA THR A 532 -4.68 6.98 19.55
C THR A 532 -5.22 8.28 18.94
N LEU A 533 -4.61 9.43 19.24
CA LEU A 533 -5.09 10.75 18.81
C LEU A 533 -4.89 11.03 17.32
N ILE A 534 -4.01 10.28 16.65
CA ILE A 534 -3.83 10.42 15.20
C ILE A 534 -4.97 9.80 14.39
N GLU A 535 -5.85 8.99 15.00
CA GLU A 535 -7.05 8.44 14.33
C GLU A 535 -8.01 9.54 13.89
N ASP A 536 -8.58 9.40 12.68
CA ASP A 536 -9.43 10.43 12.06
C ASP A 536 -10.61 10.85 12.95
N SER A 537 -11.24 9.90 13.64
CA SER A 537 -12.40 10.15 14.52
C SER A 537 -12.03 10.76 15.87
N LYS A 538 -10.76 10.66 16.29
CA LYS A 538 -10.29 11.09 17.62
C LYS A 538 -9.66 12.49 17.62
N ARG A 539 -9.58 13.13 16.46
CA ARG A 539 -9.02 14.47 16.27
C ARG A 539 -9.98 15.57 16.68
N GLN A 540 -9.43 16.76 16.90
CA GLN A 540 -10.19 17.95 17.23
C GLN A 540 -11.25 18.25 16.15
N GLY A 541 -12.50 18.42 16.57
CA GLY A 541 -13.65 18.68 15.70
C GLY A 541 -14.24 17.44 15.01
N ALA A 542 -13.83 16.23 15.38
CA ALA A 542 -14.46 14.98 14.92
C ALA A 542 -15.49 14.46 15.94
N ASP A 543 -16.39 13.56 15.49
CA ASP A 543 -17.51 13.04 16.30
C ASP A 543 -17.08 12.41 17.63
N GLU A 544 -15.87 11.85 17.67
CA GLU A 544 -15.32 11.08 18.78
C GLU A 544 -14.04 11.73 19.33
N GLU A 545 -13.94 13.07 19.24
CA GLU A 545 -12.79 13.88 19.68
C GLU A 545 -12.26 13.42 21.04
N LEU A 546 -10.93 13.27 21.12
CA LEU A 546 -10.22 12.88 22.32
C LEU A 546 -9.05 13.82 22.60
N SER A 547 -8.82 14.10 23.87
CA SER A 547 -7.63 14.78 24.37
C SER A 547 -6.95 13.93 25.45
N VAL A 548 -5.65 14.15 25.63
CA VAL A 548 -4.84 13.50 26.67
C VAL A 548 -4.04 14.55 27.45
N THR A 549 -3.86 14.30 28.75
CA THR A 549 -2.96 15.11 29.57
C THR A 549 -1.50 14.66 29.34
N LEU A 550 -0.65 15.56 28.85
CA LEU A 550 0.75 15.24 28.56
C LEU A 550 1.59 15.08 29.85
N PRO A 551 2.58 14.17 29.87
CA PRO A 551 3.29 13.77 31.08
C PRO A 551 4.23 14.84 31.64
N TYR A 552 4.87 15.66 30.80
CA TYR A 552 5.86 16.63 31.24
C TYR A 552 5.22 17.98 31.57
N SER A 553 4.45 18.54 30.63
CA SER A 553 3.81 19.85 30.77
C SER A 553 2.55 19.84 31.61
N LYS A 554 1.90 18.66 31.77
CA LYS A 554 0.57 18.50 32.37
C LYS A 554 -0.55 19.27 31.64
N GLU A 555 -0.31 19.68 30.40
CA GLU A 555 -1.30 20.31 29.55
C GLU A 555 -2.19 19.26 28.87
N GLU A 556 -3.46 19.59 28.67
CA GLU A 556 -4.34 18.86 27.75
C GLU A 556 -3.88 19.07 26.31
N PHE A 557 -3.86 17.99 25.52
CA PHE A 557 -3.44 18.00 24.13
C PHE A 557 -4.35 17.13 23.26
N SER A 558 -4.74 17.68 22.11
CA SER A 558 -5.45 16.98 21.04
C SER A 558 -4.79 17.24 19.69
N VAL A 559 -5.05 16.37 18.70
CA VAL A 559 -4.49 16.49 17.35
C VAL A 559 -5.51 17.20 16.45
N PRO A 560 -5.17 18.31 15.79
CA PRO A 560 -6.10 19.02 14.90
C PRO A 560 -6.44 18.23 13.63
N SER A 561 -7.69 18.38 13.14
CA SER A 561 -8.17 17.73 11.92
C SER A 561 -7.47 18.20 10.63
N ASN A 562 -6.80 19.35 10.66
CA ASN A 562 -6.05 19.95 9.54
C ASN A 562 -4.54 19.61 9.54
N VAL A 563 -4.06 18.71 10.41
CA VAL A 563 -2.67 18.22 10.41
C VAL A 563 -2.56 16.89 9.68
N TYR A 564 -1.70 16.77 8.69
CA TYR A 564 -1.52 15.53 7.92
C TYR A 564 -0.15 14.92 8.21
N ILE A 565 -0.06 13.59 8.26
CA ILE A 565 1.18 12.86 8.50
C ILE A 565 1.52 12.03 7.26
N ILE A 566 2.73 12.23 6.72
CA ILE A 566 3.28 11.47 5.60
C ILE A 566 4.55 10.75 6.08
N GLY A 567 4.49 9.44 6.23
CA GLY A 567 5.64 8.60 6.51
C GLY A 567 6.32 8.09 5.22
N THR A 568 7.62 7.85 5.26
CA THR A 568 8.30 6.98 4.28
C THR A 568 8.87 5.76 4.99
N MET A 569 8.86 4.61 4.33
CA MET A 569 9.33 3.34 4.89
C MET A 569 10.07 2.52 3.83
N ASN A 570 11.31 2.09 4.14
CA ASN A 570 11.98 1.05 3.36
C ASN A 570 11.47 -0.31 3.81
N SER A 571 10.91 -1.11 2.89
CA SER A 571 10.35 -2.41 3.23
C SER A 571 11.40 -3.53 3.35
N SER A 572 12.60 -3.35 2.78
CA SER A 572 13.72 -4.29 2.88
C SER A 572 14.41 -4.30 4.25
N ASP A 573 14.22 -3.26 5.08
CA ASP A 573 14.94 -3.12 6.35
C ASP A 573 14.37 -4.08 7.42
N ARG A 574 14.83 -5.34 7.39
CA ARG A 574 14.44 -6.42 8.33
C ARG A 574 15.02 -6.24 9.74
N SER A 575 16.00 -5.35 9.93
CA SER A 575 16.69 -5.09 11.21
C SER A 575 15.90 -4.20 12.19
N LEU A 576 14.68 -3.80 11.81
CA LEU A 576 13.83 -2.90 12.57
C LEU A 576 12.57 -3.63 12.99
N THR A 577 12.09 -3.39 14.22
CA THR A 577 10.81 -3.92 14.70
C THR A 577 9.72 -3.63 13.68
N GLY A 578 9.06 -4.69 13.18
CA GLY A 578 7.93 -4.55 12.28
C GLY A 578 6.92 -3.55 12.83
N LEU A 579 6.32 -2.75 11.95
CA LEU A 579 5.36 -1.72 12.37
C LEU A 579 4.21 -2.38 13.15
N ASP A 580 3.93 -1.88 14.36
CA ASP A 580 2.88 -2.40 15.22
C ASP A 580 1.53 -2.45 14.46
N ILE A 581 0.75 -3.52 14.66
CA ILE A 581 -0.61 -3.68 14.12
C ILE A 581 -1.47 -2.47 14.45
N ALA A 582 -1.28 -1.88 15.65
CA ALA A 582 -2.00 -0.70 16.08
C ALA A 582 -1.68 0.53 15.20
N LEU A 583 -0.43 0.70 14.76
CA LEU A 583 -0.05 1.75 13.81
C LEU A 583 -0.57 1.44 12.41
N ARG A 584 -0.50 0.18 11.98
CA ARG A 584 -0.94 -0.21 10.63
C ARG A 584 -2.42 0.13 10.37
N ARG A 585 -3.27 0.13 11.40
CA ARG A 585 -4.70 0.51 11.30
C ARG A 585 -4.93 2.02 11.18
N ARG A 586 -3.92 2.84 11.50
CA ARG A 586 -4.02 4.31 11.62
C ARG A 586 -3.38 5.06 10.46
N PHE A 587 -2.69 4.33 9.58
CA PHE A 587 -2.04 4.86 8.39
C PHE A 587 -2.59 4.16 7.14
N THR A 588 -2.77 4.93 6.08
CA THR A 588 -2.98 4.39 4.73
C THR A 588 -1.63 4.03 4.10
N PHE A 589 -1.45 2.79 3.66
CA PHE A 589 -0.19 2.33 3.06
C PHE A 589 -0.24 2.47 1.54
N ILE A 590 0.70 3.22 0.99
CA ILE A 590 0.82 3.49 -0.45
C ILE A 590 2.14 2.89 -0.93
N GLU A 591 2.05 1.85 -1.73
CA GLU A 591 3.22 1.16 -2.29
C GLU A 591 3.86 1.99 -3.41
N MET A 592 5.17 2.13 -3.35
CA MET A 592 6.04 2.77 -4.33
C MET A 592 6.99 1.72 -4.89
N PRO A 593 6.57 0.91 -5.89
CA PRO A 593 7.45 -0.09 -6.49
C PRO A 593 8.51 0.56 -7.37
N PRO A 594 9.55 -0.20 -7.77
CA PRO A 594 10.40 0.19 -8.88
C PRO A 594 9.58 0.49 -10.13
N LYS A 595 10.08 1.43 -10.93
CA LYS A 595 9.44 1.92 -12.16
C LYS A 595 10.46 1.91 -13.30
N PRO A 596 10.81 0.72 -13.84
CA PRO A 596 11.79 0.63 -14.92
C PRO A 596 11.42 1.48 -16.14
N GLU A 597 10.12 1.71 -16.36
CA GLU A 597 9.59 2.54 -17.44
C GLU A 597 10.11 3.98 -17.44
N LEU A 598 10.55 4.52 -16.30
CA LEU A 598 11.16 5.85 -16.20
C LEU A 598 12.57 5.93 -16.82
N LEU A 599 13.13 4.78 -17.19
CA LEU A 599 14.46 4.60 -17.76
C LEU A 599 14.42 4.08 -19.21
N ASN A 600 13.23 3.88 -19.78
CA ASN A 600 13.08 3.36 -21.15
C ASN A 600 13.68 4.29 -22.21
N ASP A 601 13.82 5.58 -21.91
CA ASP A 601 14.45 6.60 -22.76
C ASP A 601 15.98 6.65 -22.63
N ILE A 602 16.57 5.79 -21.79
CA ILE A 602 18.02 5.73 -21.55
C ILE A 602 18.59 4.48 -22.21
N GLU A 603 19.52 4.72 -23.13
CA GLU A 603 20.31 3.68 -23.77
C GLU A 603 21.80 3.90 -23.52
N VAL A 604 22.53 2.81 -23.26
CA VAL A 604 23.99 2.81 -23.15
C VAL A 604 24.51 1.83 -24.17
N GLU A 605 25.16 2.32 -25.23
CA GLU A 605 25.72 1.48 -26.30
C GLU A 605 24.69 0.46 -26.88
N GLY A 606 23.43 0.89 -27.02
CA GLY A 606 22.34 0.07 -27.54
C GLY A 606 21.60 -0.79 -26.49
N LEU A 607 22.07 -0.82 -25.24
CA LEU A 607 21.37 -1.49 -24.14
C LEU A 607 20.31 -0.59 -23.52
N ASN A 608 19.05 -1.02 -23.51
CA ASN A 608 17.96 -0.33 -22.83
C ASN A 608 18.02 -0.53 -21.30
N ILE A 609 18.18 0.57 -20.55
CA ILE A 609 18.35 0.50 -19.09
C ILE A 609 17.04 0.15 -18.36
N GLY A 610 15.89 0.53 -18.92
CA GLY A 610 14.58 0.12 -18.41
C GLY A 610 14.39 -1.39 -18.47
N GLU A 611 14.72 -2.01 -19.60
CA GLU A 611 14.67 -3.47 -19.75
C GLU A 611 15.66 -4.18 -18.83
N LEU A 612 16.89 -3.66 -18.74
CA LEU A 612 17.92 -4.20 -17.83
C LEU A 612 17.42 -4.25 -16.38
N LEU A 613 16.88 -3.14 -15.87
CA LEU A 613 16.37 -3.08 -14.50
C LEU A 613 15.16 -4.01 -14.31
N LYS A 614 14.28 -4.11 -15.30
CA LYS A 614 13.13 -5.00 -15.26
C LYS A 614 13.56 -6.46 -15.08
N VAL A 615 14.51 -6.94 -15.89
CA VAL A 615 15.01 -8.32 -15.83
C VAL A 615 15.73 -8.61 -14.51
N ILE A 616 16.57 -7.67 -14.04
CA ILE A 616 17.24 -7.79 -12.73
C ILE A 616 16.20 -7.95 -11.62
N ASN A 617 15.18 -7.09 -11.59
CA ASN A 617 14.15 -7.15 -10.57
C ASN A 617 13.31 -8.42 -10.64
N GLN A 618 12.97 -8.92 -11.83
CA GLN A 618 12.27 -10.21 -11.98
C GLN A 618 13.05 -11.36 -11.35
N ARG A 619 14.38 -11.39 -11.50
CA ARG A 619 15.22 -12.42 -10.88
C ARG A 619 15.31 -12.26 -9.37
N ILE A 620 15.42 -11.02 -8.87
CA ILE A 620 15.41 -10.75 -7.43
C ILE A 620 14.09 -11.18 -6.80
N GLU A 621 12.95 -10.92 -7.45
CA GLU A 621 11.63 -11.35 -6.95
C GLU A 621 11.53 -12.87 -6.81
N VAL A 622 12.09 -13.63 -7.76
CA VAL A 622 12.12 -15.10 -7.71
C VAL A 622 13.08 -15.62 -6.65
N LEU A 623 14.27 -15.02 -6.54
CA LEU A 623 15.32 -15.48 -5.63
C LEU A 623 15.12 -15.03 -4.19
N LEU A 624 14.35 -13.96 -3.97
CA LEU A 624 14.17 -13.34 -2.66
C LEU A 624 12.71 -12.91 -2.44
N ASP A 625 12.36 -11.66 -2.75
CA ASP A 625 11.00 -11.12 -2.70
C ASP A 625 10.93 -9.74 -3.37
N ARG A 626 9.72 -9.17 -3.50
CA ARG A 626 9.48 -7.85 -4.10
C ARG A 626 10.01 -6.65 -3.31
N ASP A 627 10.21 -6.81 -2.01
CA ASP A 627 10.65 -5.71 -1.13
C ASP A 627 12.16 -5.44 -1.27
N HIS A 628 12.90 -6.36 -1.89
CA HIS A 628 14.34 -6.25 -2.19
C HIS A 628 14.63 -5.86 -3.64
N CYS A 629 13.62 -5.52 -4.45
CA CYS A 629 13.87 -5.06 -5.81
C CYS A 629 14.70 -3.77 -5.85
N ILE A 630 15.50 -3.60 -6.89
CA ILE A 630 16.32 -2.42 -7.11
C ILE A 630 15.45 -1.27 -7.64
N GLY A 631 15.50 -0.12 -6.96
CA GLY A 631 14.80 1.09 -7.39
C GLY A 631 15.45 1.80 -8.57
N HIS A 632 14.62 2.44 -9.40
CA HIS A 632 15.04 3.16 -10.61
C HIS A 632 15.98 4.35 -10.34
N ALA A 633 15.97 4.91 -9.13
CA ALA A 633 16.85 6.03 -8.76
C ALA A 633 18.34 5.69 -8.88
N ASN A 634 18.72 4.41 -8.78
CA ASN A 634 20.11 3.96 -8.96
C ASN A 634 20.66 4.27 -10.35
N PHE A 635 19.79 4.29 -11.37
CA PHE A 635 20.14 4.44 -12.78
C PHE A 635 19.80 5.83 -13.34
N MET A 636 19.05 6.67 -12.61
CA MET A 636 18.62 8.00 -13.07
C MET A 636 19.78 8.94 -13.44
N SER A 637 20.98 8.74 -12.89
CA SER A 637 22.17 9.53 -13.26
C SER A 637 22.59 9.32 -14.71
N LEU A 638 22.23 8.19 -15.33
CA LEU A 638 22.51 7.90 -16.74
C LEU A 638 21.73 8.82 -17.69
N LYS A 639 20.63 9.47 -17.26
CA LYS A 639 19.96 10.50 -18.10
C LYS A 639 20.90 11.65 -18.49
N LYS A 640 21.91 11.94 -17.66
CA LYS A 640 22.90 12.98 -17.93
C LYS A 640 24.17 12.45 -18.58
N HIS A 641 24.57 11.23 -18.21
CA HIS A 641 25.83 10.63 -18.63
C HIS A 641 25.60 9.14 -18.98
N PRO A 642 25.01 8.84 -20.16
CA PRO A 642 24.70 7.47 -20.57
C PRO A 642 25.93 6.77 -21.17
N THR A 643 26.94 6.51 -20.35
CA THR A 643 28.19 5.86 -20.78
C THR A 643 28.37 4.51 -20.10
N LEU A 644 29.06 3.58 -20.77
CA LEU A 644 29.41 2.28 -20.21
C LEU A 644 30.22 2.41 -18.91
N GLU A 645 31.18 3.35 -18.86
CA GLU A 645 31.96 3.64 -17.65
C GLU A 645 31.06 3.99 -16.45
N HIS A 646 30.04 4.82 -16.68
CA HIS A 646 29.10 5.22 -15.64
C HIS A 646 28.19 4.05 -15.24
N LEU A 647 27.68 3.27 -16.19
CA LEU A 647 26.93 2.05 -15.91
C LEU A 647 27.75 1.05 -15.08
N THR A 648 29.01 0.86 -15.43
CA THR A 648 29.97 0.02 -14.69
C THR A 648 30.18 0.51 -13.27
N SER A 649 30.35 1.82 -13.05
CA SER A 649 30.47 2.36 -11.70
C SER A 649 29.19 2.17 -10.88
N ILE A 650 27.99 2.32 -11.48
CA ILE A 650 26.71 2.03 -10.81
C ILE A 650 26.67 0.57 -10.35
N PHE A 651 27.04 -0.38 -11.21
CA PHE A 651 27.04 -1.79 -10.83
C PHE A 651 28.03 -2.11 -9.71
N LYS A 652 29.29 -1.69 -9.85
CA LYS A 652 30.35 -2.02 -8.89
C LYS A 652 30.17 -1.32 -7.54
N GLN A 653 29.66 -0.08 -7.52
CA GLN A 653 29.62 0.74 -6.31
C GLN A 653 28.25 0.74 -5.63
N LYS A 654 27.17 0.38 -6.33
CA LYS A 654 25.80 0.40 -5.78
C LYS A 654 25.12 -0.95 -5.88
N ILE A 655 24.98 -1.49 -7.09
CA ILE A 655 24.15 -2.70 -7.31
C ILE A 655 24.76 -3.92 -6.64
N ILE A 656 26.04 -4.22 -6.88
CA ILE A 656 26.70 -5.40 -6.29
C ILE A 656 26.73 -5.29 -4.76
N PRO A 657 27.20 -4.18 -4.14
CA PRO A 657 27.15 -4.05 -2.68
C PRO A 657 25.74 -4.20 -2.09
N GLN A 658 24.71 -3.67 -2.75
CA GLN A 658 23.33 -3.82 -2.31
C GLN A 658 22.85 -5.28 -2.40
N LEU A 659 23.20 -6.00 -3.47
CA LEU A 659 22.89 -7.43 -3.61
C LEU A 659 23.66 -8.30 -2.62
N GLN A 660 24.90 -7.93 -2.27
CA GLN A 660 25.66 -8.59 -1.20
C GLN A 660 24.92 -8.51 0.14
N GLU A 661 24.38 -7.35 0.48
CA GLU A 661 23.57 -7.18 1.69
C GLU A 661 22.28 -8.01 1.62
N TYR A 662 21.57 -7.99 0.49
CA TYR A 662 20.30 -8.70 0.32
C TYR A 662 20.44 -10.22 0.34
N PHE A 663 21.53 -10.74 -0.23
CA PHE A 663 21.81 -12.18 -0.30
C PHE A 663 22.79 -12.67 0.76
N PHE A 664 23.14 -11.85 1.76
CA PHE A 664 24.09 -12.20 2.84
C PHE A 664 25.41 -12.78 2.30
N ASP A 665 26.00 -12.10 1.31
CA ASP A 665 27.21 -12.52 0.57
C ASP A 665 27.09 -13.89 -0.14
N ASP A 666 25.88 -14.37 -0.47
CA ASP A 666 25.67 -15.52 -1.36
C ASP A 666 25.92 -15.13 -2.83
N TRP A 667 27.20 -15.05 -3.20
CA TRP A 667 27.68 -14.66 -4.53
C TRP A 667 27.13 -15.53 -5.66
N ALA A 668 26.76 -16.79 -5.40
CA ALA A 668 26.15 -17.66 -6.40
C ALA A 668 24.75 -17.13 -6.78
N LYS A 669 23.93 -16.73 -5.79
CA LYS A 669 22.63 -16.08 -6.06
C LYS A 669 22.79 -14.73 -6.75
N ILE A 670 23.80 -13.93 -6.36
CA ILE A 670 24.09 -12.65 -7.02
C ILE A 670 24.47 -12.90 -8.49
N SER A 671 25.29 -13.91 -8.76
CA SER A 671 25.64 -14.31 -10.13
C SER A 671 24.41 -14.73 -10.94
N LEU A 672 23.45 -15.44 -10.34
CA LEU A 672 22.18 -15.79 -10.99
C LEU A 672 21.35 -14.54 -11.36
N VAL A 673 21.35 -13.49 -10.54
CA VAL A 673 20.72 -12.20 -10.88
C VAL A 673 21.30 -11.63 -12.18
N PHE A 674 22.60 -11.81 -12.42
CA PHE A 674 23.29 -11.39 -13.64
C PHE A 674 23.34 -12.46 -14.73
N PHE A 675 22.51 -13.51 -14.64
CA PHE A 675 22.46 -14.61 -15.62
C PHE A 675 23.79 -15.37 -15.79
N ASN A 676 24.62 -15.42 -14.75
CA ASN A 676 25.95 -16.05 -14.81
C ASN A 676 26.80 -15.53 -15.99
N ASN A 677 26.66 -14.25 -16.34
CA ASN A 677 27.35 -13.58 -17.45
C ASN A 677 28.88 -13.42 -17.29
N GLY A 678 29.47 -13.99 -16.23
CA GLY A 678 30.89 -13.88 -15.93
C GLY A 678 31.34 -12.55 -15.33
N MET A 679 30.42 -11.67 -14.91
CA MET A 679 30.75 -10.49 -14.08
C MET A 679 31.24 -10.90 -12.69
N LEU A 680 30.74 -12.01 -12.18
CA LEU A 680 31.15 -12.66 -10.94
C LEU A 680 31.68 -14.04 -11.29
N ILE A 681 32.91 -14.35 -10.86
CA ILE A 681 33.59 -15.61 -11.16
C ILE A 681 34.16 -16.23 -9.89
N GLU A 682 34.25 -17.55 -9.88
CA GLU A 682 34.96 -18.29 -8.85
C GLU A 682 36.47 -18.01 -8.96
N ASP A 683 37.15 -17.88 -7.82
CA ASP A 683 38.59 -17.65 -7.75
C ASP A 683 39.36 -18.96 -7.61
N ASP A 684 39.57 -19.63 -8.75
CA ASP A 684 40.29 -20.91 -8.83
C ASP A 684 41.77 -20.82 -8.44
N THR A 685 42.30 -19.61 -8.21
CA THR A 685 43.71 -19.42 -7.83
C THR A 685 43.95 -19.69 -6.34
N LEU A 686 42.90 -19.64 -5.51
CA LEU A 686 42.99 -19.84 -4.06
C LEU A 686 42.64 -21.29 -3.71
N LYS A 687 43.66 -22.10 -3.46
CA LYS A 687 43.48 -23.45 -2.92
C LYS A 687 43.34 -23.38 -1.40
N ILE A 688 42.13 -23.52 -0.87
CA ILE A 688 41.83 -23.43 0.57
C ILE A 688 42.71 -24.38 1.39
N ASN A 689 42.91 -25.61 0.90
CA ASN A 689 43.69 -26.66 1.55
C ASN A 689 45.20 -26.34 1.60
N SER A 690 45.66 -25.32 0.86
CA SER A 690 47.03 -24.79 0.92
C SER A 690 47.19 -23.59 1.87
N LEU A 691 46.08 -22.99 2.31
CA LEU A 691 46.05 -21.80 3.16
C LEU A 691 45.88 -22.13 4.65
N PHE A 692 45.25 -23.27 4.97
CA PHE A 692 44.94 -23.67 6.33
C PHE A 692 45.48 -25.09 6.65
N PRO A 693 45.79 -25.39 7.92
CA PRO A 693 46.17 -26.74 8.34
C PRO A 693 45.05 -27.76 8.08
N SER A 694 45.41 -29.02 7.86
CA SER A 694 44.53 -30.14 7.48
C SER A 694 43.35 -30.41 8.43
N ASN A 695 43.36 -29.82 9.62
CA ASN A 695 42.40 -30.08 10.69
C ASN A 695 41.42 -28.91 10.92
N PHE A 696 41.55 -27.82 10.14
CA PHE A 696 40.81 -26.57 10.31
C PHE A 696 39.29 -26.71 10.06
N GLU A 697 38.89 -27.62 9.18
CA GLU A 697 37.50 -27.82 8.76
C GLU A 697 36.60 -28.40 9.87
N GLN A 698 37.15 -29.30 10.70
CA GLN A 698 36.39 -29.99 11.76
C GLN A 698 36.08 -29.08 12.96
N GLU A 699 36.90 -28.06 13.23
CA GLU A 699 36.71 -27.17 14.39
C GLU A 699 35.74 -26.02 14.12
N LEU A 700 35.56 -25.63 12.86
CA LEU A 700 34.81 -24.41 12.48
C LEU A 700 33.63 -24.65 11.52
N GLY A 701 33.39 -25.89 11.11
CA GLY A 701 32.26 -26.25 10.24
C GLY A 701 32.39 -25.75 8.80
N TYR A 702 33.62 -25.59 8.31
CA TYR A 702 33.88 -25.26 6.90
C TYR A 702 33.91 -26.53 6.05
N SER A 703 33.25 -26.54 4.90
CA SER A 703 33.38 -27.61 3.91
C SER A 703 34.50 -27.32 2.90
N ASP A 704 35.13 -28.37 2.39
CA ASP A 704 36.04 -28.35 1.22
C ASP A 704 35.42 -27.67 -0.04
N GLU A 705 34.09 -27.50 -0.06
CA GLU A 705 33.32 -26.96 -1.20
C GLU A 705 33.10 -25.44 -1.13
N LYS A 706 33.65 -24.73 -0.14
CA LYS A 706 33.46 -23.28 -0.02
C LYS A 706 34.13 -22.54 -1.18
N LYS A 707 33.33 -22.05 -2.12
CA LYS A 707 33.79 -21.27 -3.28
C LYS A 707 34.10 -19.83 -2.89
N ILE A 708 35.27 -19.34 -3.30
CA ILE A 708 35.65 -17.92 -3.19
C ILE A 708 35.26 -17.25 -4.49
N TRP A 709 34.63 -16.08 -4.41
CA TRP A 709 34.16 -15.33 -5.57
C TRP A 709 34.91 -14.01 -5.70
N LYS A 710 35.09 -13.54 -6.94
CA LYS A 710 35.65 -12.22 -7.26
C LYS A 710 34.92 -11.54 -8.40
N ILE A 711 34.98 -10.21 -8.40
CA ILE A 711 34.49 -9.37 -9.49
C ILE A 711 35.46 -9.47 -10.67
N ASN A 712 34.95 -9.90 -11.83
CA ASN A 712 35.72 -9.94 -13.07
C ASN A 712 35.73 -8.57 -13.74
N ASN A 713 36.75 -7.75 -13.46
CA ASN A 713 36.82 -6.39 -13.99
C ASN A 713 36.73 -6.30 -15.52
N LYS A 714 37.26 -7.29 -16.25
CA LYS A 714 37.23 -7.32 -17.72
C LYS A 714 35.82 -7.47 -18.29
N ALA A 715 34.93 -8.18 -17.58
CA ALA A 715 33.53 -8.30 -18.03
C ALA A 715 32.82 -6.94 -18.06
N PHE A 716 33.20 -6.00 -17.20
CA PHE A 716 32.61 -4.65 -17.15
C PHE A 716 33.18 -3.68 -18.20
N GLU A 717 34.21 -4.08 -18.95
CA GLU A 717 34.78 -3.28 -20.05
C GLU A 717 34.03 -3.49 -21.37
N ASN A 718 33.14 -4.49 -21.44
CA ASN A 718 32.35 -4.82 -22.62
C ASN A 718 30.84 -4.76 -22.30
N ILE A 719 30.09 -4.03 -23.13
CA ILE A 719 28.64 -3.93 -23.04
C ILE A 719 27.94 -5.31 -23.16
N ASP A 720 28.53 -6.27 -23.86
CA ASP A 720 27.99 -7.63 -24.05
C ASP A 720 27.69 -8.34 -22.72
N ALA A 721 28.51 -8.10 -21.68
CA ALA A 721 28.27 -8.66 -20.36
C ALA A 721 26.97 -8.10 -19.75
N PHE A 722 26.64 -6.83 -19.99
CA PHE A 722 25.38 -6.24 -19.54
C PHE A 722 24.21 -6.70 -20.40
N VAL A 723 24.39 -6.83 -21.72
CA VAL A 723 23.36 -7.33 -22.64
C VAL A 723 22.97 -8.77 -22.28
N SER A 724 23.93 -9.63 -21.95
CA SER A 724 23.65 -11.02 -21.55
C SER A 724 22.84 -11.14 -20.26
N ILE A 725 22.74 -10.07 -19.44
CA ILE A 725 21.80 -10.04 -18.31
C ILE A 725 20.36 -10.16 -18.83
N LEU A 726 20.03 -9.67 -20.02
CA LEU A 726 18.69 -9.81 -20.60
C LEU A 726 18.35 -11.27 -20.97
N GLY A 727 19.34 -12.18 -20.93
CA GLY A 727 19.24 -13.56 -21.38
C GLY A 727 20.03 -13.78 -22.67
N SER A 728 20.14 -15.03 -23.09
CA SER A 728 20.78 -15.38 -24.35
C SER A 728 19.98 -14.83 -25.53
N GLN A 729 20.45 -13.73 -26.12
CA GLN A 729 20.28 -13.54 -27.56
C GLN A 729 21.03 -14.69 -28.24
N GLY A 730 20.27 -15.70 -28.69
CA GLY A 730 20.71 -16.65 -29.71
C GLY A 730 20.36 -16.10 -31.08
#